data_AF-A0A424SU13-F1
#
_entry.id   AF-A0A424SU13-F1
#
_cell.length_a   1.000
_cell.length_b   1.000
_cell.length_c   1.000
_cell.angle_alpha   90.00
_cell.angle_beta   90.00
_cell.angle_gamma   90.00
#
_symmetry.space_group_name_H-M   'P 1'
#
loop_
_entity.id
_entity.type
_entity.pdbx_description
1 polymer ?
#
loop_
_entity_poly.entity_id
_entity_poly.type
_entity_poly.pdbx_seq_one_letter_code
_entity_poly.pdbx_strand_id
1 'polypeptide(L)'
;MIFLAGLIGFGWYQSLQNKTTSDYFLGNKSLPWVVAMFSIVATETSVLTFISIPGIAYRGNWFFLQLAFGYILGRILVSIFFLPKYFSSGITSIYEILGERFDKDIQKIASGVFLLTRILADGIRFLATAVIVQVVTGWSLPVAVLLIGVVTLIYSALGGIRTIVWVDSFQFILYLLGGLISIIYILLHSDNSALAIISDLNGAEKTKIFNFSGELFKDPYFFISAVIGGMFLSFSSHGVDHMMVQRVLGTKDLRSGQKAMIGSGIFVMLQFGIFLLAGSLIFHFFDGIPLQKDREFSSFIVDHLPIGLRGLLLAGIFSAAMSTLSSSINSLASSTIVDWFGGRSSIKTSRIVSLFWASVLISIALIFDESDSAIVIIGLQIASFTYGGLLGLFLLTKINRKFNSISLITGLISSFLIVFYLKQVGLAWTWFIMISVVVNICVTIFIDLFIKNLYSRTFIFFILTITLALGTISFFKSSVEHDKSIDSKILTDLLHKLDAKYHTIITQPERYRAQIIYTQIDRDINNLPKFTEHTFGFNPNSYFYPASTIKLPIAALALEKLNTIENIDKDTHLNILPGPDKLTGVINDSSSEDGYATIGHYIHKLLIVSDNESYNRLYEFLGREHINRRLWELGHIQTRIKHRLNLQLSINENRYTNGFQFYKDSLMVYEQPRQISELHLDIPFNDYLIGDSHYFKSKKFDRSMDFSNKNFMNLLDQHHFLIKLMFPEISNSKTQLNLTRSDYDFIRDKMSALPRESESPRYDESYYDSYCKFFLYGNSRKAIPNQVSIFNKSGLAYGFLLDNAYIVDIENKIEFFLSAVVYGNSNGILNDDSYDYDSLTIPFLADLGKAVYEYELERNKEFAPDFTYLSKLESL
;
A
#
# COMPACT_ATOMS: atom_id res chain seq x y z
N MET A 1 18.14 -4.27 -29.50
CA MET A 1 18.09 -5.07 -30.74
C MET A 1 19.30 -5.99 -30.91
N ILE A 2 20.54 -5.50 -30.95
CA ILE A 2 21.76 -6.37 -31.06
C ILE A 2 21.74 -7.48 -30.00
N PHE A 3 21.48 -7.13 -28.74
CA PHE A 3 21.33 -8.08 -27.64
C PHE A 3 20.32 -9.20 -27.94
N LEU A 4 19.10 -8.83 -28.36
CA LEU A 4 18.02 -9.78 -28.66
C LEU A 4 18.36 -10.71 -29.83
N ALA A 5 18.93 -10.16 -30.90
CA ALA A 5 19.37 -10.95 -32.05
C ALA A 5 20.50 -11.92 -31.68
N GLY A 6 21.43 -11.50 -30.82
CA GLY A 6 22.49 -12.34 -30.28
C GLY A 6 21.96 -13.54 -29.50
N LEU A 7 20.93 -13.36 -28.68
CA LEU A 7 20.29 -14.47 -27.95
C LEU A 7 19.65 -15.49 -28.89
N ILE A 8 18.94 -15.03 -29.92
CA ILE A 8 18.33 -15.91 -30.93
C ILE A 8 19.42 -16.69 -31.68
N GLY A 9 20.46 -16.00 -32.14
CA GLY A 9 21.59 -16.62 -32.84
C GLY A 9 22.31 -17.67 -31.99
N PHE A 10 22.55 -17.37 -30.70
CA PHE A 10 23.16 -18.32 -29.77
C PHE A 10 22.27 -19.54 -29.51
N GLY A 11 20.95 -19.32 -29.33
CA GLY A 11 20.00 -20.41 -29.15
C GLY A 11 19.89 -21.32 -30.37
N TRP A 12 19.92 -20.74 -31.58
CA TRP A 12 19.98 -21.51 -32.82
C TRP A 12 21.27 -22.33 -32.93
N TYR A 13 22.44 -21.73 -32.68
CA TYR A 13 23.72 -22.42 -32.69
C TYR A 13 23.76 -23.62 -31.73
N GLN A 14 23.29 -23.43 -30.50
CA GLN A 14 23.25 -24.50 -29.49
C GLN A 14 22.21 -25.58 -29.82
N SER A 15 21.11 -25.24 -30.50
CA SER A 15 20.08 -26.20 -30.90
C SER A 15 20.61 -27.34 -31.78
N LEU A 16 21.70 -27.09 -32.53
CA LEU A 16 22.39 -28.08 -33.35
C LEU A 16 23.02 -29.21 -32.52
N GLN A 17 23.18 -29.01 -31.20
CA GLN A 17 23.78 -30.00 -30.30
C GLN A 17 22.74 -30.90 -29.60
N ASN A 18 21.44 -30.61 -29.71
CA ASN A 18 20.38 -31.35 -29.01
C ASN A 18 19.96 -32.61 -29.80
N LYS A 19 20.38 -33.80 -29.36
CA LYS A 19 20.08 -35.09 -30.03
C LYS A 19 19.05 -35.95 -29.29
N THR A 20 18.94 -35.81 -27.98
CA THR A 20 18.02 -36.57 -27.11
C THR A 20 17.19 -35.65 -26.19
N THR A 21 16.14 -36.18 -25.56
CA THR A 21 15.37 -35.44 -24.53
C THR A 21 16.18 -35.15 -23.27
N SER A 22 17.14 -36.01 -22.92
CA SER A 22 18.11 -35.77 -21.85
C SER A 22 19.02 -34.60 -22.18
N ASP A 23 19.49 -34.49 -23.44
CA ASP A 23 20.26 -33.31 -23.89
C ASP A 23 19.41 -32.04 -23.75
N TYR A 24 18.15 -32.12 -24.15
CA TYR A 24 17.21 -30.99 -24.13
C TYR A 24 16.85 -30.52 -22.71
N PHE A 25 16.60 -31.43 -21.76
CA PHE A 25 16.12 -31.08 -20.41
C PHE A 25 17.18 -31.12 -19.31
N LEU A 26 18.32 -31.81 -19.50
CA LEU A 26 19.40 -31.93 -18.52
C LEU A 26 20.78 -31.50 -19.06
N GLY A 27 20.90 -31.12 -20.34
CA GLY A 27 22.18 -30.67 -20.90
C GLY A 27 23.26 -31.76 -20.87
N ASN A 28 22.86 -33.02 -20.98
CA ASN A 28 23.71 -34.20 -20.86
C ASN A 28 24.53 -34.26 -19.55
N LYS A 29 24.00 -33.68 -18.46
CA LYS A 29 24.65 -33.62 -17.14
C LYS A 29 26.10 -33.09 -17.21
N SER A 30 26.36 -32.12 -18.07
CA SER A 30 27.71 -31.62 -18.35
C SER A 30 27.87 -30.12 -18.05
N LEU A 31 26.88 -29.50 -17.40
CA LEU A 31 26.89 -28.08 -17.12
C LEU A 31 28.02 -27.74 -16.13
N PRO A 32 28.89 -26.77 -16.44
CA PRO A 32 29.86 -26.26 -15.48
C PRO A 32 29.14 -25.65 -14.29
N TRP A 33 29.58 -26.00 -13.08
CA TRP A 33 28.89 -25.57 -11.85
C TRP A 33 28.81 -24.04 -11.69
N VAL A 34 29.79 -23.29 -12.19
CA VAL A 34 29.78 -21.81 -12.17
C VAL A 34 28.67 -21.25 -13.06
N VAL A 35 28.43 -21.87 -14.21
CA VAL A 35 27.37 -21.47 -15.15
C VAL A 35 26.01 -21.84 -14.55
N ALA A 36 25.88 -23.02 -13.95
CA ALA A 36 24.67 -23.38 -13.21
C ALA A 36 24.40 -22.41 -12.04
N MET A 37 25.44 -22.01 -11.31
CA MET A 37 25.36 -21.05 -10.21
C MET A 37 24.82 -19.69 -10.67
N PHE A 38 25.41 -19.09 -11.72
CA PHE A 38 24.93 -17.80 -12.23
C PHE A 38 23.53 -17.90 -12.81
N SER A 39 23.19 -19.00 -13.49
CA SER A 39 21.83 -19.22 -13.97
C SER A 39 20.80 -19.33 -12.85
N ILE A 40 21.13 -19.95 -11.70
CA ILE A 40 20.24 -19.96 -10.52
C ILE A 40 19.97 -18.52 -10.06
N VAL A 41 21.03 -17.72 -9.88
CA VAL A 41 20.88 -16.32 -9.43
C VAL A 41 20.10 -15.48 -10.45
N ALA A 42 20.36 -15.66 -11.75
CA ALA A 42 19.64 -15.00 -12.83
C ALA A 42 18.15 -15.34 -12.84
N THR A 43 17.80 -16.59 -12.54
CA THR A 43 16.40 -17.05 -12.58
C THR A 43 15.64 -16.51 -11.38
N GLU A 44 16.30 -16.47 -10.22
CA GLU A 44 15.76 -15.92 -8.98
C GLU A 44 15.59 -14.40 -9.06
N THR A 45 16.46 -13.72 -9.80
CA THR A 45 16.44 -12.26 -9.95
C THR A 45 15.51 -11.84 -11.07
N SER A 46 14.30 -11.44 -10.71
CA SER A 46 13.35 -10.86 -11.65
C SER A 46 13.66 -9.39 -11.95
N VAL A 47 13.02 -8.83 -12.99
CA VAL A 47 13.04 -7.38 -13.25
C VAL A 47 12.52 -6.59 -12.06
N LEU A 48 11.50 -7.11 -11.38
CA LEU A 48 10.97 -6.49 -10.18
C LEU A 48 12.06 -6.42 -9.09
N THR A 49 12.85 -7.48 -8.89
CA THR A 49 13.99 -7.47 -7.96
C THR A 49 15.06 -6.47 -8.39
N PHE A 50 15.39 -6.43 -9.69
CA PHE A 50 16.39 -5.51 -10.24
C PHE A 50 16.06 -4.03 -9.97
N ILE A 51 14.78 -3.66 -9.95
CA ILE A 51 14.32 -2.27 -9.73
C ILE A 51 13.91 -1.99 -8.28
N SER A 52 13.27 -2.96 -7.62
CA SER A 52 12.73 -2.76 -6.26
C SER A 52 13.82 -2.75 -5.20
N ILE A 53 14.91 -3.52 -5.35
CA ILE A 53 15.98 -3.54 -4.34
C ILE A 53 16.70 -2.18 -4.24
N PRO A 54 17.10 -1.53 -5.36
CA PRO A 54 17.56 -0.14 -5.30
C PRO A 54 16.49 0.81 -4.72
N GLY A 55 15.21 0.64 -5.08
CA GLY A 55 14.11 1.44 -4.52
C GLY A 55 13.94 1.28 -3.01
N ILE A 56 14.12 0.06 -2.46
CA ILE A 56 14.11 -0.21 -1.02
C ILE A 56 15.22 0.57 -0.32
N ALA A 57 16.44 0.57 -0.87
CA ALA A 57 17.56 1.34 -0.31
C ALA A 57 17.40 2.86 -0.50
N TYR A 58 16.76 3.30 -1.59
CA TYR A 58 16.44 4.70 -1.81
C TYR A 58 15.53 5.24 -0.70
N ARG A 59 14.42 4.52 -0.46
CA ARG A 59 13.37 4.91 0.50
C ARG A 59 13.73 4.58 1.95
N GLY A 60 14.55 3.57 2.17
CA GLY A 60 14.85 3.03 3.50
C GLY A 60 16.35 2.80 3.70
N ASN A 61 16.70 1.58 4.12
CA ASN A 61 18.05 1.17 4.50
C ASN A 61 18.40 -0.24 3.95
N TRP A 62 19.45 -0.87 4.47
CA TRP A 62 19.96 -2.16 3.99
C TRP A 62 19.46 -3.38 4.77
N PHE A 63 18.41 -3.25 5.59
CA PHE A 63 17.83 -4.36 6.35
C PHE A 63 17.42 -5.55 5.48
N PHE A 64 17.10 -5.32 4.20
CA PHE A 64 16.79 -6.39 3.24
C PHE A 64 17.93 -7.41 3.11
N LEU A 65 19.18 -6.99 3.26
CA LEU A 65 20.35 -7.88 3.14
C LEU A 65 20.35 -9.01 4.19
N GLN A 66 19.63 -8.83 5.31
CA GLN A 66 19.49 -9.84 6.35
C GLN A 66 18.84 -11.14 5.82
N LEU A 67 17.92 -11.03 4.87
CA LEU A 67 17.27 -12.17 4.22
C LEU A 67 18.30 -13.06 3.50
N ALA A 68 19.35 -12.47 2.93
CA ALA A 68 20.35 -13.19 2.15
C ALA A 68 21.22 -14.12 3.02
N PHE A 69 21.48 -13.77 4.29
CA PHE A 69 22.11 -14.71 5.23
C PHE A 69 21.24 -15.95 5.41
N GLY A 70 19.92 -15.75 5.55
CA GLY A 70 18.95 -16.84 5.53
C GLY A 70 19.04 -17.66 4.23
N TYR A 71 19.15 -17.00 3.07
CA TYR A 71 19.18 -17.69 1.79
C TYR A 71 20.35 -18.68 1.69
N ILE A 72 21.52 -18.30 2.18
CA ILE A 72 22.71 -19.16 2.24
C ILE A 72 22.44 -20.38 3.10
N LEU A 73 21.88 -20.20 4.31
CA LEU A 73 21.51 -21.31 5.20
C LEU A 73 20.52 -22.26 4.53
N GLY A 74 19.49 -21.73 3.86
CA GLY A 74 18.52 -22.52 3.12
C GLY A 74 19.16 -23.39 2.04
N ARG A 75 20.11 -22.85 1.26
CA ARG A 75 20.82 -23.60 0.19
C ARG A 75 21.80 -24.64 0.74
N ILE A 76 22.37 -24.41 1.92
CA ILE A 76 23.12 -25.44 2.66
C ILE A 76 22.18 -26.59 3.03
N LEU A 77 20.99 -26.30 3.57
CA LEU A 77 19.99 -27.33 3.88
C LEU A 77 19.57 -28.13 2.64
N VAL A 78 19.31 -27.48 1.50
CA VAL A 78 19.05 -28.15 0.21
C VAL A 78 20.19 -29.11 -0.15
N SER A 79 21.43 -28.62 -0.03
CA SER A 79 22.64 -29.35 -0.43
C SER A 79 22.91 -30.59 0.41
N ILE A 80 22.49 -30.57 1.68
CA ILE A 80 22.64 -31.68 2.61
C ILE A 80 21.46 -32.65 2.51
N PHE A 81 20.22 -32.15 2.51
CA PHE A 81 19.05 -33.00 2.65
C PHE A 81 18.51 -33.53 1.32
N PHE A 82 18.52 -32.75 0.24
CA PHE A 82 17.80 -33.09 -0.99
C PHE A 82 18.71 -33.51 -2.13
N LEU A 83 19.77 -32.75 -2.42
CA LEU A 83 20.65 -33.05 -3.56
C LEU A 83 21.21 -34.48 -3.55
N PRO A 84 21.68 -35.06 -2.43
CA PRO A 84 22.21 -36.43 -2.44
C PRO A 84 21.19 -37.48 -2.93
N LYS A 85 19.91 -37.29 -2.60
CA LYS A 85 18.84 -38.19 -3.06
C LYS A 85 18.49 -37.94 -4.53
N TYR A 86 18.49 -36.68 -4.98
CA TYR A 86 18.21 -36.35 -6.37
C TYR A 86 19.27 -36.92 -7.33
N PHE A 87 20.55 -36.74 -7.00
CA PHE A 87 21.64 -37.27 -7.82
C PHE A 87 21.70 -38.81 -7.82
N SER A 88 21.48 -39.46 -6.67
CA SER A 88 21.52 -40.92 -6.59
C SER A 88 20.35 -41.62 -7.29
N SER A 89 19.19 -40.96 -7.39
CA SER A 89 18.00 -41.52 -8.04
C SER A 89 17.97 -41.27 -9.56
N GLY A 90 18.83 -40.37 -10.07
CA GLY A 90 18.96 -40.12 -11.51
C GLY A 90 17.73 -39.47 -12.17
N ILE A 91 16.87 -38.83 -11.38
CA ILE A 91 15.60 -38.23 -11.80
C ILE A 91 15.76 -37.10 -12.82
N THR A 92 14.71 -36.87 -13.60
CA THR A 92 14.57 -35.69 -14.48
C THR A 92 13.65 -34.64 -13.86
N SER A 93 12.58 -35.06 -13.18
CA SER A 93 11.71 -34.20 -12.37
C SER A 93 11.92 -34.50 -10.89
N ILE A 94 12.02 -33.46 -10.06
CA ILE A 94 12.16 -33.65 -8.60
C ILE A 94 10.96 -34.36 -7.98
N TYR A 95 9.78 -34.28 -8.60
CA TYR A 95 8.55 -34.88 -8.10
C TYR A 95 8.54 -36.41 -8.26
N GLU A 96 9.43 -36.98 -9.09
CA GLU A 96 9.65 -38.43 -9.17
C GLU A 96 10.03 -39.03 -7.81
N ILE A 97 10.74 -38.29 -6.97
CA ILE A 97 11.12 -38.73 -5.61
C ILE A 97 9.88 -38.96 -4.73
N LEU A 98 8.87 -38.10 -4.87
CA LEU A 98 7.59 -38.28 -4.17
C LEU A 98 6.84 -39.50 -4.72
N GLY A 99 6.93 -39.72 -6.04
CA GLY A 99 6.36 -40.89 -6.72
C GLY A 99 6.98 -42.21 -6.30
N GLU A 100 8.30 -42.26 -6.20
CA GLU A 100 9.06 -43.41 -5.73
C GLU A 100 8.79 -43.72 -4.25
N ARG A 101 8.57 -42.68 -3.43
CA ARG A 101 8.42 -42.82 -1.98
C ARG A 101 6.99 -43.13 -1.55
N PHE A 102 6.00 -42.47 -2.16
CA PHE A 102 4.59 -42.55 -1.78
C PHE A 102 3.81 -43.31 -2.84
N ASP A 103 3.44 -42.62 -3.93
CA ASP A 103 2.79 -43.21 -5.11
C ASP A 103 2.78 -42.20 -6.27
N LYS A 104 2.39 -42.67 -7.45
CA LYS A 104 2.33 -41.84 -8.66
C LYS A 104 1.29 -40.72 -8.62
N ASP A 105 0.26 -40.83 -7.80
CA ASP A 105 -0.76 -39.79 -7.68
C ASP A 105 -0.22 -38.60 -6.88
N ILE A 106 0.54 -38.85 -5.80
CA ILE A 106 1.25 -37.80 -5.05
C ILE A 106 2.29 -37.09 -5.93
N GLN A 107 2.99 -37.83 -6.81
CA GLN A 107 3.87 -37.21 -7.81
C GLN A 107 3.11 -36.21 -8.71
N LYS A 108 1.96 -36.63 -9.26
CA LYS A 108 1.13 -35.77 -10.12
C LYS A 108 0.51 -34.59 -9.38
N ILE A 109 0.10 -34.77 -8.12
CA ILE A 109 -0.46 -33.69 -7.29
C ILE A 109 0.62 -32.65 -7.00
N ALA A 110 1.81 -33.08 -6.58
CA ALA A 110 2.91 -32.16 -6.30
C ALA A 110 3.37 -31.41 -7.56
N SER A 111 3.49 -32.11 -8.69
CA SER A 111 3.81 -31.46 -9.96
C SER A 111 2.69 -30.54 -10.44
N GLY A 112 1.41 -30.91 -10.24
CA GLY A 112 0.26 -30.07 -10.54
C GLY A 112 0.23 -28.77 -9.73
N VAL A 113 0.53 -28.84 -8.42
CA VAL A 113 0.73 -27.65 -7.58
C VAL A 113 1.86 -26.79 -8.13
N PHE A 114 3.00 -27.39 -8.48
CA PHE A 114 4.10 -26.65 -9.12
C PHE A 114 3.68 -25.96 -10.41
N LEU A 115 3.02 -26.66 -11.34
CA LEU A 115 2.55 -26.10 -12.61
C LEU A 115 1.62 -24.90 -12.35
N LEU A 116 0.61 -25.07 -11.48
CA LEU A 116 -0.34 -24.00 -11.13
C LEU A 116 0.36 -22.79 -10.51
N THR A 117 1.24 -23.03 -9.53
CA THR A 117 2.03 -21.98 -8.89
C THR A 117 2.86 -21.20 -9.90
N ARG A 118 3.55 -21.89 -10.82
CA ARG A 118 4.40 -21.24 -11.84
C ARG A 118 3.59 -20.43 -12.84
N ILE A 119 2.44 -20.95 -13.29
CA ILE A 119 1.55 -20.25 -14.22
C ILE A 119 1.08 -18.92 -13.61
N LEU A 120 0.57 -18.96 -12.37
CA LEU A 120 0.07 -17.77 -11.69
C LEU A 120 1.20 -16.81 -11.29
N ALA A 121 2.27 -17.33 -10.69
CA ALA A 121 3.38 -16.50 -10.23
C ALA A 121 4.14 -15.85 -11.38
N ASP A 122 4.57 -16.64 -12.35
CA ASP A 122 5.47 -16.16 -13.40
C ASP A 122 4.70 -15.49 -14.54
N GLY A 123 3.42 -15.84 -14.78
CA GLY A 123 2.57 -15.13 -15.73
C GLY A 123 2.25 -13.69 -15.28
N ILE A 124 1.88 -13.51 -14.02
CA ILE A 124 1.64 -12.17 -13.44
C ILE A 124 2.95 -11.39 -13.27
N ARG A 125 4.04 -12.06 -12.87
CA ARG A 125 5.37 -11.43 -12.85
C ARG A 125 5.82 -11.00 -14.24
N PHE A 126 5.44 -11.74 -15.28
CA PHE A 126 5.74 -11.38 -16.66
C PHE A 126 4.99 -10.11 -17.09
N LEU A 127 3.70 -9.97 -16.74
CA LEU A 127 2.97 -8.70 -16.89
C LEU A 127 3.70 -7.53 -16.21
N ALA A 128 4.00 -7.66 -14.92
CA ALA A 128 4.68 -6.61 -14.16
C ALA A 128 6.04 -6.21 -14.78
N THR A 129 6.75 -7.20 -15.34
CA THR A 129 8.00 -6.99 -16.06
C THR A 129 7.80 -6.25 -17.38
N ALA A 130 6.75 -6.59 -18.13
CA ALA A 130 6.43 -5.94 -19.40
C ALA A 130 6.00 -4.47 -19.20
N VAL A 131 5.28 -4.15 -18.12
CA VAL A 131 4.95 -2.76 -17.74
C VAL A 131 6.21 -1.93 -17.54
N ILE A 132 7.21 -2.49 -16.85
CA ILE A 132 8.50 -1.81 -16.68
C ILE A 132 9.17 -1.57 -18.03
N VAL A 133 9.21 -2.58 -18.90
CA VAL A 133 9.77 -2.41 -20.25
C VAL A 133 9.00 -1.35 -21.03
N GLN A 134 7.67 -1.30 -20.95
CA GLN A 134 6.85 -0.25 -21.55
C GLN A 134 7.25 1.14 -21.06
N VAL A 135 7.36 1.34 -19.74
CA VAL A 135 7.71 2.64 -19.16
C VAL A 135 9.08 3.11 -19.64
N VAL A 136 10.04 2.18 -19.70
CA VAL A 136 11.43 2.52 -19.98
C VAL A 136 11.69 2.67 -21.49
N THR A 137 10.96 1.94 -22.35
CA THR A 137 11.13 2.00 -23.82
C THR A 137 10.13 2.90 -24.52
N GLY A 138 9.02 3.25 -23.88
CA GLY A 138 7.87 3.93 -24.49
C GLY A 138 7.00 3.03 -25.37
N TRP A 139 7.23 1.71 -25.41
CA TRP A 139 6.40 0.78 -26.19
C TRP A 139 5.04 0.55 -25.55
N SER A 140 4.01 0.28 -26.35
CA SER A 140 2.74 -0.22 -25.81
C SER A 140 2.95 -1.56 -25.09
N LEU A 141 2.22 -1.81 -24.00
CA LEU A 141 2.31 -3.05 -23.23
C LEU A 141 2.21 -4.33 -24.09
N PRO A 142 1.26 -4.48 -25.05
CA PRO A 142 1.20 -5.69 -25.87
C PRO A 142 2.46 -5.92 -26.70
N VAL A 143 3.09 -4.84 -27.20
CA VAL A 143 4.36 -4.94 -27.95
C VAL A 143 5.49 -5.39 -27.03
N ALA A 144 5.58 -4.86 -25.81
CA ALA A 144 6.58 -5.29 -24.83
C ALA A 144 6.40 -6.78 -24.46
N VAL A 145 5.17 -7.21 -24.17
CA VAL A 145 4.85 -8.61 -23.86
C VAL A 145 5.18 -9.53 -25.03
N LEU A 146 4.73 -9.21 -26.24
CA LEU A 146 4.96 -10.05 -27.41
C LEU A 146 6.45 -10.14 -27.77
N LEU A 147 7.17 -9.02 -27.71
CA LEU A 147 8.60 -9.02 -28.05
C LEU A 147 9.40 -9.85 -27.04
N ILE A 148 9.17 -9.68 -25.74
CA ILE A 148 9.87 -10.46 -24.71
C ILE A 148 9.48 -11.94 -24.80
N GLY A 149 8.18 -12.22 -24.94
CA GLY A 149 7.63 -13.57 -24.97
C GLY A 149 8.10 -14.37 -26.18
N VAL A 150 8.00 -13.79 -27.38
CA VAL A 150 8.37 -14.47 -28.63
C VAL A 150 9.88 -14.70 -28.71
N VAL A 151 10.70 -13.69 -28.39
CA VAL A 151 12.16 -13.87 -28.42
C VAL A 151 12.60 -14.92 -27.40
N THR A 152 12.03 -14.88 -26.19
CA THR A 152 12.30 -15.88 -25.15
C THR A 152 11.90 -17.29 -25.59
N LEU A 153 10.71 -17.44 -26.18
CA LEU A 153 10.24 -18.71 -26.71
C LEU A 153 11.19 -19.26 -27.79
N ILE A 154 11.65 -18.44 -28.73
CA ILE A 154 12.53 -18.87 -29.82
C ILE A 154 13.82 -19.49 -29.26
N TYR A 155 14.58 -18.77 -28.42
CA TYR A 155 15.87 -19.31 -27.97
C TYR A 155 15.70 -20.46 -26.96
N SER A 156 14.65 -20.43 -26.12
CA SER A 156 14.42 -21.47 -25.11
C SER A 156 13.91 -22.77 -25.73
N ALA A 157 12.96 -22.71 -26.66
CA ALA A 157 12.41 -23.90 -27.32
C ALA A 157 13.38 -24.54 -28.32
N LEU A 158 14.23 -23.74 -28.98
CA LEU A 158 15.26 -24.30 -29.86
C LEU A 158 16.38 -24.94 -29.05
N GLY A 159 16.86 -24.23 -28.03
CA GLY A 159 18.11 -24.50 -27.36
C GLY A 159 18.05 -25.43 -26.14
N GLY A 160 16.89 -25.61 -25.50
CA GLY A 160 16.75 -26.44 -24.29
C GLY A 160 17.53 -25.90 -23.07
N ILE A 161 17.57 -26.67 -21.98
CA ILE A 161 18.15 -26.24 -20.70
C ILE A 161 19.60 -25.76 -20.84
N ARG A 162 20.41 -26.43 -21.67
CA ARG A 162 21.83 -26.06 -21.82
C ARG A 162 21.98 -24.65 -22.33
N THR A 163 21.16 -24.28 -23.32
CA THR A 163 21.15 -22.92 -23.86
C THR A 163 20.67 -21.93 -22.79
N ILE A 164 19.57 -22.27 -22.10
CA ILE A 164 18.99 -21.43 -21.06
C ILE A 164 20.02 -21.12 -19.98
N VAL A 165 20.70 -22.14 -19.41
CA VAL A 165 21.69 -21.92 -18.33
C VAL A 165 22.86 -21.04 -18.80
N TRP A 166 23.33 -21.19 -20.04
CA TRP A 166 24.39 -20.33 -20.58
C TRP A 166 23.92 -18.89 -20.83
N VAL A 167 22.74 -18.73 -21.42
CA VAL A 167 22.12 -17.41 -21.66
C VAL A 167 21.89 -16.69 -20.34
N ASP A 168 21.29 -17.36 -19.36
CA ASP A 168 21.05 -16.82 -18.03
C ASP A 168 22.34 -16.38 -17.35
N SER A 169 23.43 -17.16 -17.49
CA SER A 169 24.73 -16.81 -16.91
C SER A 169 25.32 -15.54 -17.50
N PHE A 170 25.15 -15.33 -18.81
CA PHE A 170 25.55 -14.09 -19.46
C PHE A 170 24.62 -12.92 -19.06
N GLN A 171 23.32 -13.18 -19.01
CA GLN A 171 22.29 -12.23 -18.57
C GLN A 171 22.52 -11.74 -17.13
N PHE A 172 22.92 -12.65 -16.22
CA PHE A 172 23.35 -12.34 -14.86
C PHE A 172 24.45 -11.27 -14.82
N ILE A 173 25.51 -11.48 -15.59
CA ILE A 173 26.63 -10.55 -15.67
C ILE A 173 26.13 -9.19 -16.20
N LEU A 174 25.27 -9.19 -17.21
CA LEU A 174 24.79 -7.97 -17.85
C LEU A 174 23.99 -7.07 -16.91
N TYR A 175 23.05 -7.63 -16.15
CA TYR A 175 22.29 -6.81 -15.22
C TYR A 175 23.11 -6.45 -13.97
N LEU A 176 24.05 -7.30 -13.52
CA LEU A 176 24.97 -6.96 -12.42
C LEU A 176 25.83 -5.74 -12.78
N LEU A 177 26.32 -5.71 -14.02
CA LEU A 177 26.99 -4.53 -14.59
C LEU A 177 26.10 -3.30 -14.55
N GLY A 178 24.78 -3.43 -14.72
CA GLY A 178 23.85 -2.31 -14.60
C GLY A 178 23.90 -1.61 -13.24
N GLY A 179 23.95 -2.37 -12.14
CA GLY A 179 24.14 -1.82 -10.80
C GLY A 179 25.51 -1.19 -10.62
N LEU A 180 26.58 -1.87 -11.06
CA LEU A 180 27.95 -1.37 -10.98
C LEU A 180 28.18 -0.10 -11.81
N ILE A 181 27.64 -0.03 -13.03
CA ILE A 181 27.70 1.15 -13.89
C ILE A 181 27.02 2.32 -13.20
N SER A 182 25.87 2.10 -12.56
CA SER A 182 25.16 3.16 -11.85
C SER A 182 25.97 3.71 -10.68
N ILE A 183 26.59 2.82 -9.89
CA ILE A 183 27.49 3.19 -8.78
C ILE A 183 28.68 3.99 -9.32
N ILE A 184 29.40 3.45 -10.31
CA ILE A 184 30.60 4.08 -10.88
C ILE A 184 30.25 5.44 -11.51
N TYR A 185 29.13 5.52 -12.23
CA TYR A 185 28.68 6.75 -12.87
C TYR A 185 28.42 7.85 -11.83
N ILE A 186 27.67 7.55 -10.76
CA ILE A 186 27.37 8.53 -9.71
C ILE A 186 28.65 8.98 -9.01
N LEU A 187 29.57 8.05 -8.69
CA LEU A 187 30.82 8.39 -8.01
C LEU A 187 31.78 9.21 -8.89
N LEU A 188 31.79 9.00 -10.21
CA LEU A 188 32.64 9.75 -11.14
C LEU A 188 32.08 11.13 -11.50
N HIS A 189 30.77 11.36 -11.34
CA HIS A 189 30.10 12.62 -11.67
C HIS A 189 29.63 13.39 -10.43
N SER A 190 30.08 12.99 -9.23
CA SER A 190 29.83 13.74 -7.99
C SER A 190 31.02 14.65 -7.68
N ASP A 191 30.73 15.85 -7.22
CA ASP A 191 31.75 16.79 -6.72
C ASP A 191 32.32 16.35 -5.35
N ASN A 192 31.62 15.45 -4.65
CA ASN A 192 32.01 14.93 -3.35
C ASN A 192 32.91 13.70 -3.48
N SER A 193 33.90 13.58 -2.60
CA SER A 193 34.70 12.35 -2.51
C SER A 193 33.83 11.15 -2.10
N ALA A 194 34.17 9.94 -2.57
CA ALA A 194 33.43 8.73 -2.21
C ALA A 194 33.33 8.49 -0.69
N LEU A 195 34.35 8.90 0.08
CA LEU A 195 34.33 8.82 1.55
C LEU A 195 33.30 9.77 2.17
N ALA A 196 33.18 10.99 1.63
CA ALA A 196 32.17 11.95 2.09
C ALA A 196 30.76 11.43 1.80
N ILE A 197 30.51 10.93 0.60
CA ILE A 197 29.21 10.37 0.22
C ILE A 197 28.82 9.20 1.15
N ILE A 198 29.76 8.27 1.41
CA ILE A 198 29.50 7.15 2.32
C ILE A 198 29.23 7.65 3.74
N SER A 199 29.94 8.68 4.21
CA SER A 199 29.69 9.30 5.51
C SER A 199 28.29 9.90 5.60
N ASP A 200 27.84 10.60 4.55
CA ASP A 200 26.50 11.18 4.48
C ASP A 200 25.42 10.10 4.49
N LEU A 201 25.63 9.03 3.72
CA LEU A 201 24.72 7.87 3.71
C LEU A 201 24.65 7.16 5.07
N ASN A 202 25.77 7.05 5.77
CA ASN A 202 25.81 6.52 7.13
C ASN A 202 25.04 7.44 8.10
N GLY A 203 25.23 8.76 8.00
CA GLY A 203 24.53 9.77 8.79
C GLY A 203 23.02 9.75 8.56
N ALA A 204 22.59 9.47 7.32
CA ALA A 204 21.18 9.27 6.95
C ALA A 204 20.66 7.83 7.22
N GLU A 205 21.42 7.03 7.98
CA GLU A 205 21.10 5.64 8.36
C GLU A 205 20.86 4.66 7.20
N LYS A 206 21.25 5.00 5.96
CA LYS A 206 20.98 4.22 4.75
C LYS A 206 21.68 2.87 4.73
N THR A 207 22.86 2.79 5.33
CA THR A 207 23.73 1.61 5.31
C THR A 207 23.48 0.64 6.47
N LYS A 208 22.46 0.89 7.31
CA LYS A 208 22.12 -0.03 8.41
C LYS A 208 21.66 -1.38 7.86
N ILE A 209 22.43 -2.44 8.16
CA ILE A 209 22.14 -3.81 7.72
C ILE A 209 21.35 -4.58 8.77
N PHE A 210 21.68 -4.45 10.05
CA PHE A 210 21.09 -5.28 11.09
C PHE A 210 20.01 -4.55 11.87
N ASN A 211 18.84 -5.18 12.01
CA ASN A 211 17.76 -4.67 12.83
C ASN A 211 17.49 -5.59 14.02
N PHE A 212 17.86 -5.14 15.22
CA PHE A 212 17.59 -5.84 16.48
C PHE A 212 16.47 -5.19 17.30
N SER A 213 15.78 -4.21 16.73
CA SER A 213 14.70 -3.45 17.37
C SER A 213 13.41 -3.59 16.54
N GLY A 214 12.48 -4.41 17.02
CA GLY A 214 11.21 -4.66 16.34
C GLY A 214 10.43 -5.81 16.99
N GLU A 215 9.16 -5.98 16.62
CA GLU A 215 8.35 -7.11 17.08
C GLU A 215 8.69 -8.37 16.27
N LEU A 216 9.24 -9.42 16.91
CA LEU A 216 9.65 -10.68 16.28
C LEU A 216 8.62 -11.25 15.26
N PHE A 217 7.34 -11.20 15.60
CA PHE A 217 6.29 -11.81 14.77
C PHE A 217 5.65 -10.87 13.74
N LYS A 218 5.86 -9.55 13.85
CA LYS A 218 5.22 -8.56 12.96
C LYS A 218 6.19 -7.77 12.09
N ASP A 219 7.44 -7.62 12.51
CA ASP A 219 8.47 -6.98 11.70
C ASP A 219 9.19 -8.03 10.81
N PRO A 220 8.99 -8.02 9.48
CA PRO A 220 9.65 -8.95 8.57
C PRO A 220 11.17 -8.73 8.50
N TYR A 221 11.66 -7.55 8.88
CA TYR A 221 13.06 -7.16 8.82
C TYR A 221 13.77 -7.23 10.18
N PHE A 222 13.07 -7.62 11.25
CA PHE A 222 13.75 -8.01 12.50
C PHE A 222 14.73 -9.15 12.21
N PHE A 223 15.96 -9.07 12.72
CA PHE A 223 17.08 -9.93 12.31
C PHE A 223 16.73 -11.42 12.30
N ILE A 224 16.13 -11.91 13.38
CA ILE A 224 15.76 -13.33 13.50
C ILE A 224 14.68 -13.69 12.48
N SER A 225 13.68 -12.84 12.29
CA SER A 225 12.57 -13.04 11.36
C SER A 225 13.05 -13.05 9.92
N ALA A 226 13.94 -12.13 9.56
CA ALA A 226 14.56 -12.08 8.23
C ALA A 226 15.44 -13.30 7.96
N VAL A 227 16.30 -13.71 8.90
CA VAL A 227 17.18 -14.87 8.70
C VAL A 227 16.38 -16.17 8.62
N ILE A 228 15.42 -16.40 9.50
CA ILE A 228 14.57 -17.61 9.47
C ILE A 228 13.70 -17.61 8.22
N GLY A 229 13.06 -16.48 7.89
CA GLY A 229 12.24 -16.37 6.69
C GLY A 229 13.03 -16.59 5.42
N GLY A 230 14.22 -15.99 5.32
CA GLY A 230 15.12 -16.23 4.19
C GLY A 230 15.59 -17.67 4.09
N MET A 231 15.86 -18.32 5.21
CA MET A 231 16.24 -19.75 5.26
C MET A 231 15.14 -20.64 4.71
N PHE A 232 13.90 -20.51 5.18
CA PHE A 232 12.80 -21.35 4.71
C PHE A 232 12.36 -20.99 3.27
N LEU A 233 12.43 -19.72 2.89
CA LEU A 233 12.16 -19.29 1.52
C LEU A 233 13.16 -19.91 0.55
N SER A 234 14.46 -19.86 0.85
CA SER A 234 15.49 -20.44 0.00
C SER A 234 15.48 -21.98 0.05
N PHE A 235 15.26 -22.57 1.22
CA PHE A 235 15.16 -24.03 1.36
C PHE A 235 14.00 -24.62 0.53
N SER A 236 12.88 -23.91 0.47
CA SER A 236 11.75 -24.32 -0.36
C SER A 236 11.98 -24.01 -1.85
N SER A 237 12.20 -22.73 -2.21
CA SER A 237 12.37 -22.31 -3.60
C SER A 237 13.55 -22.97 -4.32
N HIS A 238 14.63 -23.34 -3.62
CA HIS A 238 15.79 -23.98 -4.24
C HIS A 238 15.86 -25.48 -4.00
N GLY A 239 15.03 -26.00 -3.09
CA GLY A 239 15.01 -27.42 -2.74
C GLY A 239 13.88 -28.19 -3.41
N VAL A 240 12.70 -27.58 -3.55
CA VAL A 240 11.46 -28.27 -3.96
C VAL A 240 10.71 -27.60 -5.11
N ASP A 241 11.27 -26.52 -5.66
CA ASP A 241 10.82 -25.92 -6.92
C ASP A 241 11.65 -26.50 -8.07
N HIS A 242 10.98 -27.19 -9.00
CA HIS A 242 11.66 -27.88 -10.10
C HIS A 242 12.46 -26.92 -10.97
N MET A 243 12.00 -25.67 -11.11
CA MET A 243 12.67 -24.66 -11.93
C MET A 243 14.10 -24.37 -11.44
N MET A 244 14.30 -24.29 -10.13
CA MET A 244 15.63 -24.02 -9.55
C MET A 244 16.49 -25.29 -9.53
N VAL A 245 15.91 -26.41 -9.11
CA VAL A 245 16.67 -27.67 -8.94
C VAL A 245 17.14 -28.23 -10.29
N GLN A 246 16.38 -28.07 -11.36
CA GLN A 246 16.72 -28.59 -12.70
C GLN A 246 18.13 -28.16 -13.17
N ARG A 247 18.55 -26.93 -12.85
CA ARG A 247 19.89 -26.39 -13.19
C ARG A 247 21.01 -27.16 -12.51
N VAL A 248 20.77 -27.58 -11.28
CA VAL A 248 21.71 -28.37 -10.49
C VAL A 248 21.78 -29.79 -11.02
N LEU A 249 20.64 -30.39 -11.39
CA LEU A 249 20.58 -31.74 -11.96
C LEU A 249 21.35 -31.88 -13.28
N GLY A 250 21.50 -30.78 -14.03
CA GLY A 250 22.30 -30.74 -15.24
C GLY A 250 23.82 -30.65 -15.02
N THR A 251 24.29 -30.58 -13.77
CA THR A 251 25.74 -30.62 -13.46
C THR A 251 26.29 -32.05 -13.45
N LYS A 252 27.61 -32.18 -13.58
CA LYS A 252 28.30 -33.47 -13.72
C LYS A 252 28.18 -34.43 -12.53
N ASP A 253 28.13 -33.90 -11.31
CA ASP A 253 28.17 -34.68 -10.09
C ASP A 253 27.58 -33.89 -8.91
N LEU A 254 27.28 -34.61 -7.82
CA LEU A 254 26.69 -34.03 -6.61
C LEU A 254 27.52 -32.87 -6.04
N ARG A 255 28.86 -32.99 -6.02
CA ARG A 255 29.73 -31.91 -5.49
C ARG A 255 29.61 -30.65 -6.33
N SER A 256 29.57 -30.81 -7.65
CA SER A 256 29.37 -29.71 -8.59
C SER A 256 28.00 -29.06 -8.38
N GLY A 257 26.96 -29.88 -8.17
CA GLY A 257 25.63 -29.38 -7.83
C GLY A 257 25.56 -28.62 -6.51
N GLN A 258 26.19 -29.14 -5.45
CA GLN A 258 26.27 -28.48 -4.13
C GLN A 258 27.04 -27.16 -4.20
N LYS A 259 28.14 -27.10 -4.96
CA LYS A 259 28.88 -25.86 -5.20
C LYS A 259 28.02 -24.81 -5.91
N ALA A 260 27.28 -25.20 -6.94
CA ALA A 260 26.38 -24.30 -7.65
C ALA A 260 25.26 -23.78 -6.73
N MET A 261 24.65 -24.68 -5.95
CA MET A 261 23.56 -24.36 -5.03
C MET A 261 24.03 -23.42 -3.90
N ILE A 262 25.08 -23.75 -3.16
CA ILE A 262 25.56 -22.90 -2.05
C ILE A 262 26.17 -21.60 -2.59
N GLY A 263 26.99 -21.69 -3.63
CA GLY A 263 27.63 -20.53 -4.25
C GLY A 263 26.63 -19.50 -4.75
N SER A 264 25.49 -19.95 -5.27
CA SER A 264 24.44 -19.03 -5.74
C SER A 264 23.88 -18.17 -4.58
N GLY A 265 23.81 -18.70 -3.36
CA GLY A 265 23.37 -17.95 -2.18
C GLY A 265 24.33 -16.83 -1.78
N ILE A 266 25.63 -17.06 -1.97
CA ILE A 266 26.67 -16.06 -1.71
C ILE A 266 26.62 -14.97 -2.79
N PHE A 267 26.46 -15.35 -4.06
CA PHE A 267 26.41 -14.41 -5.18
C PHE A 267 25.14 -13.54 -5.16
N VAL A 268 23.97 -14.08 -4.78
CA VAL A 268 22.76 -13.26 -4.66
C VAL A 268 22.87 -12.25 -3.52
N MET A 269 23.55 -12.59 -2.41
CA MET A 269 23.86 -11.65 -1.34
C MET A 269 24.73 -10.49 -1.86
N LEU A 270 25.79 -10.80 -2.61
CA LEU A 270 26.65 -9.80 -3.24
C LEU A 270 25.86 -8.92 -4.23
N GLN A 271 24.99 -9.52 -5.03
CA GLN A 271 24.12 -8.80 -5.95
C GLN A 271 23.18 -7.83 -5.21
N PHE A 272 22.52 -8.27 -4.13
CA PHE A 272 21.68 -7.40 -3.32
C PHE A 272 22.48 -6.25 -2.71
N GLY A 273 23.69 -6.51 -2.21
CA GLY A 273 24.58 -5.44 -1.71
C GLY A 273 24.88 -4.38 -2.78
N ILE A 274 25.17 -4.81 -4.02
CA ILE A 274 25.40 -3.89 -5.15
C ILE A 274 24.14 -3.06 -5.46
N PHE A 275 22.96 -3.68 -5.51
CA PHE A 275 21.71 -2.96 -5.80
C PHE A 275 21.28 -2.03 -4.67
N LEU A 276 21.46 -2.43 -3.41
CA LEU A 276 21.22 -1.57 -2.26
C LEU A 276 22.16 -0.36 -2.27
N LEU A 277 23.45 -0.56 -2.56
CA LEU A 277 24.41 0.54 -2.71
C LEU A 277 24.04 1.47 -3.87
N ALA A 278 23.68 0.92 -5.04
CA ALA A 278 23.19 1.73 -6.15
C ALA A 278 21.97 2.57 -5.73
N GLY A 279 20.99 1.99 -5.04
CA GLY A 279 19.81 2.70 -4.53
C GLY A 279 20.14 3.83 -3.55
N SER A 280 21.04 3.58 -2.59
CA SER A 280 21.49 4.62 -1.65
C SER A 280 22.27 5.73 -2.35
N LEU A 281 23.09 5.41 -3.35
CA LEU A 281 23.78 6.43 -4.14
C LEU A 281 22.81 7.22 -5.03
N ILE A 282 21.77 6.59 -5.55
CA ILE A 282 20.70 7.30 -6.28
C ILE A 282 19.95 8.24 -5.33
N PHE A 283 19.73 7.84 -4.06
CA PHE A 283 19.18 8.73 -3.03
C PHE A 283 20.06 9.96 -2.82
N HIS A 284 21.39 9.78 -2.73
CA HIS A 284 22.31 10.92 -2.64
C HIS A 284 22.28 11.77 -3.92
N PHE A 285 22.25 11.14 -5.09
CA PHE A 285 22.23 11.82 -6.39
C PHE A 285 20.98 12.71 -6.59
N PHE A 286 19.83 12.31 -6.03
CA PHE A 286 18.59 13.08 -6.07
C PHE A 286 18.34 13.90 -4.80
N ASP A 287 19.33 14.09 -3.93
CA ASP A 287 19.21 14.84 -2.67
C ASP A 287 18.04 14.37 -1.77
N GLY A 288 17.72 13.08 -1.85
CA GLY A 288 16.61 12.46 -1.12
C GLY A 288 15.21 12.89 -1.53
N ILE A 289 15.04 13.52 -2.70
CA ILE A 289 13.73 13.88 -3.25
C ILE A 289 12.84 12.63 -3.36
N PRO A 290 11.61 12.62 -2.85
CA PRO A 290 10.73 11.47 -3.00
C PRO A 290 10.42 11.23 -4.49
N LEU A 291 10.77 10.05 -4.98
CA LEU A 291 10.47 9.59 -6.34
C LEU A 291 9.34 8.55 -6.29
N GLN A 292 8.70 8.31 -7.44
CA GLN A 292 7.65 7.30 -7.53
C GLN A 292 8.20 5.92 -7.16
N LYS A 293 7.47 5.22 -6.27
CA LYS A 293 7.84 3.89 -5.78
C LYS A 293 8.12 2.92 -6.94
N ASP A 294 9.28 2.26 -6.86
CA ASP A 294 9.77 1.27 -7.81
C ASP A 294 10.00 1.87 -9.22
N ARG A 295 10.16 3.21 -9.29
CA ARG A 295 10.65 3.93 -10.46
C ARG A 295 11.92 4.72 -10.19
N GLU A 296 12.47 4.69 -8.99
CA GLU A 296 13.67 5.46 -8.62
C GLU A 296 14.85 5.06 -9.49
N PHE A 297 15.07 3.74 -9.62
CA PHE A 297 16.14 3.24 -10.46
C PHE A 297 15.88 3.48 -11.95
N SER A 298 14.65 3.25 -12.43
CA SER A 298 14.33 3.47 -13.84
C SER A 298 14.43 4.94 -14.26
N SER A 299 14.04 5.89 -13.39
CA SER A 299 14.14 7.33 -13.67
C SER A 299 15.60 7.76 -13.75
N PHE A 300 16.45 7.27 -12.86
CA PHE A 300 17.90 7.47 -12.98
C PHE A 300 18.45 6.96 -14.33
N ILE A 301 18.07 5.74 -14.73
CA ILE A 301 18.53 5.13 -15.99
C ILE A 301 18.06 5.92 -17.22
N VAL A 302 16.77 6.29 -17.25
CA VAL A 302 16.14 6.93 -18.41
C VAL A 302 16.52 8.40 -18.52
N ASP A 303 16.65 9.11 -17.40
CA ASP A 303 16.79 10.56 -17.46
C ASP A 303 18.26 11.01 -17.36
N HIS A 304 19.14 10.23 -16.72
CA HIS A 304 20.50 10.70 -16.36
C HIS A 304 21.63 9.93 -17.02
N LEU A 305 21.44 8.67 -17.41
CA LEU A 305 22.52 7.92 -18.07
C LEU A 305 22.64 8.31 -19.56
N PRO A 306 23.88 8.43 -20.07
CA PRO A 306 24.11 8.75 -21.47
C PRO A 306 23.67 7.62 -22.39
N ILE A 307 23.47 7.98 -23.66
CA ILE A 307 23.28 7.01 -24.75
C ILE A 307 24.43 6.00 -24.75
N GLY A 308 24.12 4.72 -25.01
CA GLY A 308 25.06 3.62 -24.82
C GLY A 308 24.91 2.95 -23.46
N LEU A 309 25.27 3.63 -22.35
CA LEU A 309 25.09 3.09 -21.00
C LEU A 309 23.62 2.81 -20.68
N ARG A 310 22.73 3.73 -21.07
CA ARG A 310 21.28 3.52 -21.01
C ARG A 310 20.88 2.23 -21.74
N GLY A 311 21.36 2.05 -22.98
CA GLY A 311 21.08 0.86 -23.79
C GLY A 311 21.58 -0.45 -23.16
N LEU A 312 22.72 -0.39 -22.46
CA LEU A 312 23.30 -1.54 -21.76
C LEU A 312 22.45 -1.93 -20.53
N LEU A 313 21.97 -0.94 -19.76
CA LEU A 313 21.08 -1.20 -18.63
C LEU A 313 19.70 -1.67 -19.08
N LEU A 314 19.18 -1.18 -20.21
CA LEU A 314 17.98 -1.74 -20.83
C LEU A 314 18.17 -3.21 -21.18
N ALA A 315 19.32 -3.58 -21.74
CA ALA A 315 19.65 -4.97 -21.99
C ALA A 315 19.71 -5.79 -20.68
N GLY A 316 20.14 -5.19 -19.57
CA GLY A 316 20.04 -5.78 -18.23
C GLY A 316 18.58 -6.02 -17.77
N ILE A 317 17.67 -5.07 -18.00
CA ILE A 317 16.23 -5.24 -17.73
C ILE A 317 15.65 -6.39 -18.56
N PHE A 318 15.91 -6.40 -19.88
CA PHE A 318 15.50 -7.53 -20.73
C PHE A 318 16.13 -8.85 -20.29
N SER A 319 17.38 -8.85 -19.84
CA SER A 319 18.08 -10.03 -19.33
C SER A 319 17.36 -10.65 -18.14
N ALA A 320 17.01 -9.85 -17.13
CA ALA A 320 16.28 -10.34 -15.97
C ALA A 320 14.87 -10.83 -16.33
N ALA A 321 14.21 -10.18 -17.31
CA ALA A 321 12.87 -10.59 -17.79
C ALA A 321 12.89 -11.98 -18.45
N MET A 322 13.82 -12.15 -19.38
CA MET A 322 13.90 -13.31 -20.27
C MET A 322 14.44 -14.55 -19.53
N SER A 323 15.38 -14.35 -18.59
CA SER A 323 15.90 -15.41 -17.73
C SER A 323 14.78 -16.13 -16.97
N THR A 324 13.94 -15.39 -16.24
CA THR A 324 12.80 -15.98 -15.51
C THR A 324 11.82 -16.66 -16.47
N LEU A 325 11.43 -15.99 -17.56
CA LEU A 325 10.42 -16.53 -18.48
C LEU A 325 10.89 -17.82 -19.18
N SER A 326 12.14 -17.87 -19.66
CA SER A 326 12.69 -19.08 -20.30
C SER A 326 12.76 -20.26 -19.34
N SER A 327 13.08 -19.98 -18.07
CA SER A 327 13.12 -20.96 -16.98
C SER A 327 11.76 -21.56 -16.69
N SER A 328 10.73 -20.73 -16.60
CA SER A 328 9.35 -21.18 -16.40
C SER A 328 8.90 -22.05 -17.56
N ILE A 329 9.11 -21.61 -18.81
CA ILE A 329 8.74 -22.38 -20.02
C ILE A 329 9.39 -23.77 -20.00
N ASN A 330 10.70 -23.85 -19.73
CA ASN A 330 11.43 -25.11 -19.76
C ASN A 330 11.05 -26.04 -18.60
N SER A 331 10.89 -25.51 -17.39
CA SER A 331 10.57 -26.32 -16.21
C SER A 331 9.12 -26.82 -16.23
N LEU A 332 8.17 -26.00 -16.67
CA LEU A 332 6.77 -26.39 -16.93
C LEU A 332 6.72 -27.52 -17.97
N ALA A 333 7.46 -27.36 -19.09
CA ALA A 333 7.51 -28.39 -20.13
C ALA A 333 8.17 -29.68 -19.63
N SER A 334 9.30 -29.58 -18.92
CA SER A 334 9.99 -30.74 -18.34
C SER A 334 9.10 -31.53 -17.39
N SER A 335 8.44 -30.85 -16.45
CA SER A 335 7.55 -31.51 -15.48
C SER A 335 6.32 -32.11 -16.18
N THR A 336 5.75 -31.44 -17.18
CA THR A 336 4.65 -31.99 -17.98
C THR A 336 5.06 -33.29 -18.68
N ILE A 337 6.21 -33.30 -19.36
CA ILE A 337 6.70 -34.50 -20.06
C ILE A 337 6.98 -35.65 -19.09
N VAL A 338 7.62 -35.38 -17.96
CA VAL A 338 8.07 -36.42 -17.03
C VAL A 338 6.93 -36.91 -16.15
N ASP A 339 6.22 -35.99 -15.49
CA ASP A 339 5.25 -36.31 -14.46
C ASP A 339 3.87 -36.69 -15.03
N TRP A 340 3.51 -36.14 -16.20
CA TRP A 340 2.20 -36.36 -16.82
C TRP A 340 2.24 -37.30 -18.03
N PHE A 341 3.28 -37.23 -18.86
CA PHE A 341 3.41 -38.10 -20.05
C PHE A 341 4.33 -39.32 -19.83
N GLY A 342 4.86 -39.52 -18.62
CA GLY A 342 5.65 -40.71 -18.28
C GLY A 342 7.08 -40.72 -18.82
N GLY A 343 7.64 -39.55 -19.19
CA GLY A 343 9.06 -39.34 -19.46
C GLY A 343 9.58 -39.78 -20.84
N ARG A 344 8.80 -40.52 -21.64
CA ARG A 344 9.18 -40.94 -23.01
C ARG A 344 8.52 -40.05 -24.06
N SER A 345 9.15 -38.95 -24.42
CA SER A 345 8.67 -38.07 -25.49
C SER A 345 9.74 -37.76 -26.52
N SER A 346 9.33 -37.31 -27.71
CA SER A 346 10.25 -36.82 -28.73
C SER A 346 10.63 -35.35 -28.46
N ILE A 347 11.78 -34.88 -28.97
CA ILE A 347 12.15 -33.45 -28.91
C ILE A 347 11.05 -32.57 -29.53
N LYS A 348 10.39 -33.06 -30.58
CA LYS A 348 9.25 -32.36 -31.22
C LYS A 348 8.11 -32.16 -30.22
N THR A 349 7.76 -33.19 -29.45
CA THR A 349 6.74 -33.11 -28.40
C THR A 349 7.16 -32.13 -27.31
N SER A 350 8.40 -32.19 -26.83
CA SER A 350 8.92 -31.24 -25.83
C SER A 350 8.81 -29.79 -26.30
N ARG A 351 9.16 -29.51 -27.56
CA ARG A 351 9.04 -28.17 -28.16
C ARG A 351 7.59 -27.70 -28.26
N ILE A 352 6.65 -28.58 -28.62
CA ILE A 352 5.22 -28.27 -28.67
C ILE A 352 4.70 -27.93 -27.26
N VAL A 353 5.10 -28.70 -26.24
CA VAL A 353 4.72 -28.42 -24.85
C VAL A 353 5.33 -27.11 -24.34
N SER A 354 6.59 -26.80 -24.71
CA SER A 354 7.20 -25.49 -24.42
C SER A 354 6.44 -24.35 -25.09
N LEU A 355 6.01 -24.52 -26.35
CA LEU A 355 5.22 -23.52 -27.08
C LEU A 355 3.84 -23.31 -26.44
N PHE A 356 3.18 -24.38 -25.99
CA PHE A 356 1.94 -24.30 -25.23
C PHE A 356 2.13 -23.46 -23.96
N TRP A 357 3.12 -23.78 -23.13
CA TRP A 357 3.35 -23.05 -21.88
C TRP A 357 3.76 -21.60 -22.09
N ALA A 358 4.58 -21.31 -23.10
CA ALA A 358 4.90 -19.93 -23.47
C ALA A 358 3.64 -19.15 -23.89
N SER A 359 2.77 -19.77 -24.68
CA SER A 359 1.51 -19.16 -25.11
C SER A 359 0.59 -18.88 -23.91
N VAL A 360 0.52 -19.79 -22.94
CA VAL A 360 -0.24 -19.59 -21.70
C VAL A 360 0.31 -18.40 -20.90
N LEU A 361 1.63 -18.34 -20.67
CA LEU A 361 2.25 -17.25 -19.92
C LEU A 361 2.10 -15.89 -20.62
N ILE A 362 2.26 -15.86 -21.95
CA ILE A 362 2.00 -14.66 -22.76
C ILE A 362 0.53 -14.24 -22.67
N SER A 363 -0.41 -15.19 -22.74
CA SER A 363 -1.85 -14.89 -22.68
C SER A 363 -2.23 -14.31 -21.32
N ILE A 364 -1.71 -14.87 -20.23
CA ILE A 364 -1.90 -14.32 -18.87
C ILE A 364 -1.39 -12.88 -18.83
N ALA A 365 -0.19 -12.62 -19.35
CA ALA A 365 0.37 -11.27 -19.37
C ALA A 365 -0.39 -10.27 -20.28
N LEU A 366 -1.24 -10.74 -21.20
CA LEU A 366 -2.07 -9.87 -22.07
C LEU A 366 -3.50 -9.70 -21.57
N ILE A 367 -4.04 -10.69 -20.84
CA ILE A 367 -5.45 -10.70 -20.39
C ILE A 367 -5.60 -9.96 -19.06
N PHE A 368 -4.63 -10.09 -18.16
CA PHE A 368 -4.71 -9.45 -16.86
C PHE A 368 -4.35 -7.96 -16.96
N ASP A 369 -5.17 -7.14 -16.31
CA ASP A 369 -5.01 -5.69 -16.23
C ASP A 369 -4.07 -5.35 -15.06
N GLU A 370 -2.98 -4.61 -15.32
CA GLU A 370 -2.07 -4.19 -14.25
C GLU A 370 -2.69 -3.24 -13.23
N SER A 371 -3.82 -2.60 -13.54
CA SER A 371 -4.54 -1.73 -12.61
C SER A 371 -5.25 -2.50 -11.50
N ASP A 372 -5.51 -3.81 -11.68
CA ASP A 372 -6.04 -4.69 -10.63
C ASP A 372 -4.92 -5.13 -9.68
N SER A 373 -4.66 -4.26 -8.71
CA SER A 373 -3.63 -4.49 -7.69
C SER A 373 -3.84 -5.78 -6.91
N ALA A 374 -5.09 -6.25 -6.71
CA ALA A 374 -5.37 -7.45 -5.95
C ALA A 374 -4.86 -8.69 -6.70
N ILE A 375 -5.15 -8.79 -8.00
CA ILE A 375 -4.68 -9.89 -8.84
C ILE A 375 -3.15 -9.92 -8.88
N VAL A 376 -2.52 -8.76 -9.14
CA VAL A 376 -1.07 -8.66 -9.24
C VAL A 376 -0.39 -9.08 -7.93
N ILE A 377 -0.88 -8.59 -6.79
CA ILE A 377 -0.36 -8.94 -5.47
C ILE A 377 -0.51 -10.44 -5.19
N ILE A 378 -1.68 -11.02 -5.45
CA ILE A 378 -1.93 -12.45 -5.22
C ILE A 378 -1.00 -13.29 -6.09
N GLY A 379 -0.87 -12.96 -7.38
CA GLY A 379 0.04 -13.63 -8.30
C GLY A 379 1.49 -13.61 -7.82
N LEU A 380 1.98 -12.46 -7.39
CA LEU A 380 3.35 -12.33 -6.89
C LEU A 380 3.58 -13.08 -5.57
N GLN A 381 2.54 -13.24 -4.74
CA GLN A 381 2.63 -13.90 -3.44
C GLN A 381 2.37 -15.42 -3.49
N ILE A 382 1.72 -15.95 -4.55
CA ILE A 382 1.22 -17.35 -4.59
C ILE A 382 2.29 -18.42 -4.35
N ALA A 383 3.54 -18.15 -4.74
CA ALA A 383 4.66 -19.05 -4.49
C ALA A 383 4.86 -19.29 -2.99
N SER A 384 4.76 -18.25 -2.16
CA SER A 384 4.90 -18.34 -0.70
C SER A 384 3.81 -19.20 -0.05
N PHE A 385 2.63 -19.30 -0.65
CA PHE A 385 1.54 -20.15 -0.16
C PHE A 385 1.81 -21.63 -0.42
N THR A 386 2.41 -21.95 -1.57
CA THR A 386 2.56 -23.34 -2.00
C THR A 386 3.88 -23.98 -1.58
N TYR A 387 4.91 -23.17 -1.36
CA TYR A 387 6.25 -23.62 -0.97
C TYR A 387 6.29 -24.38 0.36
N GLY A 388 5.53 -23.96 1.37
CA GLY A 388 5.54 -24.66 2.66
C GLY A 388 4.98 -26.08 2.56
N GLY A 389 3.90 -26.26 1.80
CA GLY A 389 3.29 -27.56 1.55
C GLY A 389 4.18 -28.52 0.76
N LEU A 390 4.77 -28.05 -0.34
CA LEU A 390 5.71 -28.86 -1.13
C LEU A 390 6.95 -29.24 -0.29
N LEU A 391 7.51 -28.29 0.46
CA LEU A 391 8.66 -28.56 1.32
C LEU A 391 8.33 -29.59 2.40
N GLY A 392 7.16 -29.49 3.02
CA GLY A 392 6.66 -30.48 3.97
C GLY A 392 6.57 -31.89 3.38
N LEU A 393 6.03 -32.05 2.18
CA LEU A 393 5.99 -33.34 1.48
C LEU A 393 7.38 -33.93 1.24
N PHE A 394 8.34 -33.13 0.78
CA PHE A 394 9.71 -33.60 0.58
C PHE A 394 10.40 -33.98 1.89
N LEU A 395 10.17 -33.24 2.98
CA LEU A 395 10.69 -33.60 4.30
C LEU A 395 10.08 -34.90 4.83
N LEU A 396 8.79 -35.14 4.61
CA LEU A 396 8.12 -36.39 4.97
C LEU A 396 8.75 -37.62 4.28
N THR A 397 9.40 -37.46 3.12
CA THR A 397 10.12 -38.57 2.47
C THR A 397 11.28 -39.12 3.31
N LYS A 398 11.84 -38.30 4.21
CA LYS A 398 12.95 -38.66 5.10
C LYS A 398 12.49 -39.42 6.34
N ILE A 399 11.20 -39.34 6.69
CA ILE A 399 10.65 -40.06 7.83
C ILE A 399 10.47 -41.53 7.44
N ASN A 400 11.02 -42.45 8.25
CA ASN A 400 10.91 -43.89 8.00
C ASN A 400 9.51 -44.44 8.39
N ARG A 401 8.47 -43.94 7.73
CA ARG A 401 7.08 -44.31 7.91
C ARG A 401 6.39 -44.33 6.54
N LYS A 402 5.52 -45.32 6.31
CA LYS A 402 4.62 -45.35 5.15
C LYS A 402 3.41 -44.48 5.45
N PHE A 403 3.13 -43.46 4.66
CA PHE A 403 1.96 -42.59 4.83
C PHE A 403 0.86 -42.96 3.84
N ASN A 404 -0.40 -42.77 4.23
CA ASN A 404 -1.53 -42.86 3.32
C ASN A 404 -1.61 -41.62 2.41
N SER A 405 -2.04 -41.77 1.16
CA SER A 405 -2.15 -40.64 0.22
C SER A 405 -3.12 -39.56 0.73
N ILE A 406 -4.20 -39.96 1.42
CA ILE A 406 -5.17 -39.03 2.03
C ILE A 406 -4.51 -38.14 3.10
N SER A 407 -3.61 -38.68 3.93
CA SER A 407 -2.96 -37.88 4.96
C SER A 407 -1.97 -36.87 4.35
N LEU A 408 -1.27 -37.25 3.28
CA LEU A 408 -0.38 -36.37 2.53
C LEU A 408 -1.14 -35.22 1.85
N ILE A 409 -2.28 -35.52 1.21
CA ILE A 409 -3.12 -34.53 0.53
C ILE A 409 -3.76 -33.57 1.54
N THR A 410 -4.29 -34.08 2.65
CA THR A 410 -4.88 -33.23 3.70
C THR A 410 -3.84 -32.33 4.37
N GLY A 411 -2.63 -32.83 4.61
CA GLY A 411 -1.50 -32.00 5.06
C GLY A 411 -1.13 -30.91 4.05
N LEU A 412 -1.11 -31.24 2.75
CA LEU A 412 -0.83 -30.27 1.68
C LEU A 412 -1.89 -29.16 1.63
N ILE A 413 -3.18 -29.50 1.64
CA ILE A 413 -4.27 -28.52 1.64
C ILE A 413 -4.22 -27.65 2.90
N SER A 414 -4.01 -28.25 4.08
CA SER A 414 -3.95 -27.52 5.35
C SER A 414 -2.79 -26.51 5.37
N SER A 415 -1.67 -26.85 4.74
CA SER A 415 -0.51 -25.97 4.62
C SER A 415 -0.76 -24.74 3.74
N PHE A 416 -1.69 -24.81 2.79
CA PHE A 416 -2.11 -23.64 1.99
C PHE A 416 -3.09 -22.78 2.79
N LEU A 417 -4.08 -23.42 3.43
CA LEU A 417 -5.11 -22.74 4.21
C LEU A 417 -4.53 -21.96 5.40
N ILE A 418 -3.51 -22.50 6.07
CA ILE A 418 -2.90 -21.81 7.22
C ILE A 418 -2.28 -20.47 6.82
N VAL A 419 -1.69 -20.34 5.62
CA VAL A 419 -1.07 -19.09 5.19
C VAL A 419 -2.11 -17.97 5.06
N PHE A 420 -3.33 -18.28 4.61
CA PHE A 420 -4.45 -17.32 4.59
C PHE A 420 -4.80 -16.84 6.00
N TYR A 421 -4.88 -17.77 6.96
CA TYR A 421 -5.13 -17.43 8.36
C TYR A 421 -4.01 -16.54 8.95
N LEU A 422 -2.74 -16.90 8.72
CA LEU A 422 -1.59 -16.11 9.22
C LEU A 422 -1.56 -14.69 8.63
N LYS A 423 -1.95 -14.54 7.36
CA LYS A 423 -2.09 -13.23 6.71
C LYS A 423 -3.18 -12.38 7.38
N GLN A 424 -4.32 -12.97 7.75
CA GLN A 424 -5.41 -12.26 8.44
C GLN A 424 -5.03 -11.79 9.85
N VAL A 425 -4.22 -12.57 10.57
CA VAL A 425 -3.75 -12.22 11.92
C VAL A 425 -2.62 -11.17 11.91
N GLY A 426 -2.16 -10.74 10.72
CA GLY A 426 -1.12 -9.72 10.57
C GLY A 426 0.29 -10.22 10.89
N LEU A 427 0.54 -11.54 10.75
CA LEU A 427 1.87 -12.11 10.95
C LEU A 427 2.81 -11.72 9.79
N ALA A 428 4.07 -11.42 10.09
CA ALA A 428 5.06 -11.10 9.06
C ALA A 428 5.24 -12.27 8.07
N TRP A 429 5.31 -11.94 6.77
CA TRP A 429 5.36 -12.92 5.69
C TRP A 429 6.55 -13.89 5.77
N THR A 430 7.63 -13.49 6.45
CA THR A 430 8.82 -14.31 6.69
C THR A 430 8.51 -15.59 7.47
N TRP A 431 7.43 -15.62 8.26
CA TRP A 431 7.03 -16.79 9.04
C TRP A 431 6.14 -17.79 8.28
N PHE A 432 5.55 -17.38 7.15
CA PHE A 432 4.51 -18.16 6.47
C PHE A 432 4.98 -19.55 6.06
N ILE A 433 6.15 -19.65 5.43
CA ILE A 433 6.66 -20.93 4.91
C ILE A 433 7.00 -21.87 6.06
N MET A 434 7.67 -21.38 7.11
CA MET A 434 8.03 -22.21 8.27
C MET A 434 6.78 -22.81 8.93
N ILE A 435 5.78 -21.97 9.24
CA ILE A 435 4.55 -22.43 9.88
C ILE A 435 3.78 -23.37 8.95
N SER A 436 3.72 -23.06 7.66
CA SER A 436 3.09 -23.92 6.65
C SER A 436 3.74 -25.31 6.58
N VAL A 437 5.08 -25.40 6.66
CA VAL A 437 5.81 -26.69 6.75
C VAL A 437 5.44 -27.46 8.02
N VAL A 438 5.44 -26.79 9.18
CA VAL A 438 5.11 -27.41 10.46
C VAL A 438 3.68 -27.96 10.43
N VAL A 439 2.72 -27.16 9.97
CA VAL A 439 1.31 -27.57 9.84
C VAL A 439 1.17 -28.74 8.87
N ASN A 440 1.84 -28.72 7.71
CA ASN A 440 1.83 -29.82 6.76
C ASN A 440 2.24 -31.15 7.41
N ILE A 441 3.38 -31.16 8.10
CA ILE A 441 3.95 -32.36 8.72
C ILE A 441 3.06 -32.83 9.88
N CYS A 442 2.65 -31.93 10.78
CA CYS A 442 1.82 -32.25 11.93
C CYS A 442 0.47 -32.83 11.53
N VAL A 443 -0.23 -32.19 10.58
CA VAL A 443 -1.54 -32.68 10.09
C VAL A 443 -1.38 -34.02 9.38
N THR A 444 -0.36 -34.19 8.53
CA THR A 444 -0.11 -35.47 7.86
C THR A 444 0.10 -36.60 8.86
N ILE A 445 0.95 -36.39 9.88
CA ILE A 445 1.23 -37.41 10.90
C ILE A 445 -0.02 -37.72 11.72
N PHE A 446 -0.77 -36.69 12.14
CA PHE A 446 -2.00 -36.84 12.92
C PHE A 446 -3.06 -37.65 12.16
N ILE A 447 -3.35 -37.27 10.92
CA ILE A 447 -4.33 -37.97 10.07
C ILE A 447 -3.87 -39.40 9.77
N ASP A 448 -2.58 -39.63 9.50
CA ASP A 448 -2.07 -40.98 9.24
C ASP A 448 -2.14 -41.90 10.47
N LEU A 449 -1.85 -41.39 11.67
CA LEU A 449 -2.01 -42.12 12.92
C LEU A 449 -3.47 -42.50 13.13
N PHE A 450 -4.38 -41.57 12.87
CA PHE A 450 -5.82 -41.79 13.02
C PHE A 450 -6.37 -42.83 12.03
N ILE A 451 -6.01 -42.72 10.75
CA ILE A 451 -6.43 -43.67 9.70
C ILE A 451 -5.98 -45.10 10.04
N LYS A 452 -4.76 -45.26 10.55
CA LYS A 452 -4.23 -46.60 10.91
C LYS A 452 -4.85 -47.19 12.17
N ASN A 453 -5.37 -46.35 13.07
CA ASN A 453 -6.00 -46.81 14.30
C ASN A 453 -7.51 -47.09 14.16
N LEU A 454 -8.18 -46.61 13.10
CA LEU A 454 -9.63 -46.73 12.93
C LEU A 454 -10.02 -47.12 11.50
N TYR A 455 -10.46 -48.37 11.32
CA TYR A 455 -11.03 -48.95 10.10
C TYR A 455 -12.43 -48.41 9.72
N SER A 456 -12.74 -47.12 9.93
CA SER A 456 -14.05 -46.55 9.57
C SER A 456 -13.92 -45.42 8.54
N ARG A 457 -14.23 -45.76 7.27
CA ARG A 457 -14.30 -44.83 6.12
C ARG A 457 -15.30 -43.69 6.32
N THR A 458 -16.26 -43.84 7.24
CA THR A 458 -17.37 -42.91 7.46
C THR A 458 -16.94 -41.61 8.15
N PHE A 459 -15.89 -41.65 8.98
CA PHE A 459 -15.41 -40.47 9.70
C PHE A 459 -14.39 -39.63 8.89
N ILE A 460 -13.65 -40.28 7.98
CA ILE A 460 -12.77 -39.57 7.03
C ILE A 460 -13.62 -38.67 6.13
N PHE A 461 -14.78 -39.15 5.67
CA PHE A 461 -15.73 -38.33 4.92
C PHE A 461 -16.23 -37.16 5.77
N PHE A 462 -16.48 -37.37 7.07
CA PHE A 462 -16.91 -36.32 8.00
C PHE A 462 -15.83 -35.24 8.23
N ILE A 463 -14.55 -35.60 8.40
CA ILE A 463 -13.44 -34.62 8.52
C ILE A 463 -13.12 -33.95 7.19
N LEU A 464 -13.13 -34.66 6.05
CA LEU A 464 -13.02 -34.02 4.74
C LEU A 464 -14.18 -33.05 4.53
N THR A 465 -15.39 -33.39 4.96
CA THR A 465 -16.55 -32.49 4.92
C THR A 465 -16.41 -31.35 5.90
N ILE A 466 -15.81 -31.51 7.09
CA ILE A 466 -15.54 -30.42 8.03
C ILE A 466 -14.38 -29.55 7.56
N THR A 467 -13.37 -30.10 6.91
CA THR A 467 -12.20 -29.36 6.41
C THR A 467 -12.55 -28.66 5.10
N LEU A 468 -13.37 -29.28 4.25
CA LEU A 468 -14.06 -28.59 3.16
C LEU A 468 -15.10 -27.61 3.71
N ALA A 469 -15.82 -27.89 4.81
CA ALA A 469 -16.81 -26.98 5.36
C ALA A 469 -16.14 -25.79 6.04
N LEU A 470 -15.03 -25.96 6.76
CA LEU A 470 -14.21 -24.89 7.32
C LEU A 470 -13.45 -24.17 6.20
N GLY A 471 -13.05 -24.91 5.16
CA GLY A 471 -12.52 -24.37 3.92
C GLY A 471 -13.54 -23.52 3.17
N THR A 472 -14.81 -23.94 3.09
CA THR A 472 -15.93 -23.23 2.45
C THR A 472 -16.54 -22.19 3.37
N ILE A 473 -16.46 -22.32 4.69
CA ILE A 473 -16.78 -21.24 5.65
C ILE A 473 -15.68 -20.17 5.55
N SER A 474 -14.45 -20.53 5.17
CA SER A 474 -13.40 -19.56 4.79
C SER A 474 -13.54 -19.08 3.34
N PHE A 475 -14.11 -19.89 2.43
CA PHE A 475 -14.34 -19.55 1.01
C PHE A 475 -15.61 -18.70 0.80
N PHE A 476 -16.62 -18.86 1.65
CA PHE A 476 -17.83 -18.01 1.74
C PHE A 476 -17.70 -16.93 2.80
N LYS A 477 -16.57 -16.90 3.51
CA LYS A 477 -16.04 -15.67 4.09
C LYS A 477 -14.92 -15.13 3.19
N SER A 478 -15.13 -15.19 1.87
CA SER A 478 -14.37 -14.39 0.90
C SER A 478 -15.16 -13.14 0.54
N SER A 479 -15.02 -12.16 1.42
CA SER A 479 -14.63 -10.81 1.04
C SER A 479 -14.17 -10.13 2.32
N VAL A 480 -12.88 -10.27 2.66
CA VAL A 480 -12.23 -9.10 3.22
C VAL A 480 -12.02 -8.18 2.02
N GLU A 481 -13.09 -7.49 1.64
CA GLU A 481 -12.93 -6.12 1.14
C GLU A 481 -12.02 -5.44 2.16
N HIS A 482 -10.96 -4.79 1.68
CA HIS A 482 -10.15 -3.93 2.54
C HIS A 482 -11.08 -2.92 3.23
N ASP A 483 -11.42 -3.17 4.50
CA ASP A 483 -12.28 -2.39 5.40
C ASP A 483 -13.34 -1.53 4.69
N LYS A 484 -14.34 -2.15 4.07
CA LYS A 484 -15.67 -1.52 4.06
C LYS A 484 -16.36 -1.92 5.35
N SER A 485 -16.69 -0.96 6.20
CA SER A 485 -17.56 -1.26 7.35
C SER A 485 -18.91 -1.74 6.81
N ILE A 486 -19.48 -2.78 7.41
CA ILE A 486 -20.85 -3.19 7.07
C ILE A 486 -21.79 -2.02 7.34
N ASP A 487 -22.52 -1.57 6.31
CA ASP A 487 -23.47 -0.46 6.44
C ASP A 487 -24.50 -0.74 7.52
N SER A 488 -24.74 0.25 8.37
CA SER A 488 -25.66 0.12 9.48
C SER A 488 -27.10 0.12 9.01
N LYS A 489 -27.88 -0.85 9.47
CA LYS A 489 -29.31 -0.99 9.12
C LYS A 489 -30.09 0.31 9.36
N ILE A 490 -29.88 0.99 10.48
CA ILE A 490 -30.59 2.24 10.80
C ILE A 490 -30.33 3.30 9.74
N LEU A 491 -29.07 3.52 9.38
CA LEU A 491 -28.71 4.55 8.41
C LEU A 491 -29.17 4.17 7.00
N THR A 492 -29.09 2.89 6.64
CA THR A 492 -29.64 2.35 5.38
C THR A 492 -31.16 2.55 5.30
N ASP A 493 -31.91 2.28 6.37
CA ASP A 493 -33.36 2.49 6.42
C ASP A 493 -33.73 3.97 6.28
N LEU A 494 -32.95 4.88 6.88
CA LEU A 494 -33.12 6.34 6.71
C LEU A 494 -32.82 6.78 5.28
N LEU A 495 -31.74 6.28 4.67
CA LEU A 495 -31.38 6.58 3.29
C LEU A 495 -32.42 6.04 2.30
N HIS A 496 -33.04 4.88 2.57
CA HIS A 496 -34.12 4.37 1.72
C HIS A 496 -35.32 5.31 1.65
N LYS A 497 -35.62 6.09 2.69
CA LYS A 497 -36.67 7.14 2.64
C LYS A 497 -36.33 8.26 1.64
N LEU A 498 -35.04 8.44 1.36
CA LEU A 498 -34.50 9.46 0.45
C LEU A 498 -34.27 8.92 -0.98
N ASP A 499 -34.44 7.62 -1.20
CA ASP A 499 -34.12 6.92 -2.46
C ASP A 499 -34.84 7.50 -3.66
N ALA A 500 -36.11 7.88 -3.52
CA ALA A 500 -36.90 8.46 -4.61
C ALA A 500 -36.26 9.73 -5.23
N LYS A 501 -35.47 10.48 -4.45
CA LYS A 501 -34.82 11.72 -4.88
C LYS A 501 -33.32 11.56 -5.14
N TYR A 502 -32.66 10.64 -4.43
CA TYR A 502 -31.20 10.48 -4.45
C TYR A 502 -30.72 9.06 -4.73
N HIS A 503 -31.52 8.31 -5.50
CA HIS A 503 -31.31 6.90 -5.84
C HIS A 503 -29.86 6.58 -6.25
N THR A 504 -29.24 7.45 -7.03
CA THR A 504 -27.88 7.24 -7.54
C THR A 504 -26.81 7.31 -6.44
N ILE A 505 -26.93 8.22 -5.47
CA ILE A 505 -25.99 8.31 -4.34
C ILE A 505 -26.11 7.06 -3.46
N ILE A 506 -27.33 6.59 -3.22
CA ILE A 506 -27.64 5.49 -2.31
C ILE A 506 -27.28 4.13 -2.93
N THR A 507 -27.55 3.92 -4.22
CA THR A 507 -27.26 2.65 -4.91
C THR A 507 -25.85 2.57 -5.49
N GLN A 508 -25.16 3.70 -5.66
CA GLN A 508 -23.78 3.76 -6.18
C GLN A 508 -22.86 4.59 -5.27
N PRO A 509 -22.77 4.30 -3.97
CA PRO A 509 -22.03 5.14 -3.01
C PRO A 509 -20.55 5.29 -3.40
N GLU A 510 -19.93 4.28 -4.00
CA GLU A 510 -18.54 4.35 -4.47
C GLU A 510 -18.33 5.40 -5.58
N ARG A 511 -19.28 5.52 -6.52
CA ARG A 511 -19.21 6.49 -7.62
C ARG A 511 -19.23 7.92 -7.08
N TYR A 512 -20.07 8.14 -6.09
CA TYR A 512 -20.22 9.42 -5.41
C TYR A 512 -19.29 9.55 -4.21
N ARG A 513 -18.37 8.60 -3.99
CA ARG A 513 -17.48 8.53 -2.82
C ARG A 513 -18.21 8.88 -1.51
N ALA A 514 -19.46 8.42 -1.41
CA ALA A 514 -20.39 8.81 -0.37
C ALA A 514 -20.06 8.03 0.90
N GLN A 515 -19.67 8.75 1.95
CA GLN A 515 -19.46 8.17 3.27
C GLN A 515 -20.27 8.97 4.29
N ILE A 516 -20.98 8.27 5.17
CA ILE A 516 -21.86 8.90 6.16
C ILE A 516 -21.63 8.22 7.51
N ILE A 517 -21.51 9.02 8.57
CA ILE A 517 -21.38 8.60 9.96
C ILE A 517 -22.44 9.35 10.76
N TYR A 518 -23.36 8.61 11.38
CA TYR A 518 -24.36 9.12 12.30
C TYR A 518 -24.11 8.50 13.67
N THR A 519 -23.99 9.34 14.70
CA THR A 519 -23.74 8.86 16.07
C THR A 519 -24.87 9.31 16.98
N GLN A 520 -25.58 8.33 17.52
CA GLN A 520 -26.62 8.52 18.53
C GLN A 520 -25.98 8.88 19.87
N ILE A 521 -26.67 9.72 20.63
CA ILE A 521 -26.27 10.08 21.99
C ILE A 521 -27.39 9.66 22.93
N ASP A 522 -27.06 8.77 23.85
CA ASP A 522 -27.91 8.38 24.97
C ASP A 522 -27.34 8.96 26.26
N ARG A 523 -28.19 9.59 27.07
CA ARG A 523 -27.79 10.12 28.37
C ARG A 523 -28.07 9.09 29.45
N ASP A 524 -27.20 9.02 30.45
CA ASP A 524 -27.45 8.25 31.67
C ASP A 524 -28.15 9.11 32.75
N ILE A 525 -28.36 8.52 33.94
CA ILE A 525 -28.96 9.20 35.10
C ILE A 525 -28.19 10.45 35.57
N ASN A 526 -26.90 10.55 35.25
CA ASN A 526 -26.05 11.70 35.56
C ASN A 526 -25.87 12.64 34.35
N ASN A 527 -26.64 12.43 33.28
CA ASN A 527 -26.54 13.14 32.01
C ASN A 527 -25.18 12.97 31.30
N LEU A 528 -24.43 11.90 31.59
CA LEU A 528 -23.22 11.55 30.85
C LEU A 528 -23.59 10.90 29.50
N PRO A 529 -22.91 11.25 28.40
CA PRO A 529 -23.25 10.75 27.08
C PRO A 529 -22.67 9.35 26.83
N LYS A 530 -23.45 8.51 26.16
CA LYS A 530 -23.04 7.24 25.56
C LYS A 530 -23.28 7.30 24.06
N PHE A 531 -22.25 6.98 23.29
CA PHE A 531 -22.26 7.07 21.83
C PHE A 531 -22.53 5.72 21.17
N THR A 532 -23.40 5.72 20.17
CA THR A 532 -23.63 4.56 19.28
C THR A 532 -23.44 5.01 17.83
N GLU A 533 -22.41 4.51 17.16
CA GLU A 533 -22.03 4.93 15.81
C GLU A 533 -22.67 4.05 14.73
N HIS A 534 -23.16 4.68 13.67
CA HIS A 534 -23.78 4.06 12.49
C HIS A 534 -23.11 4.60 11.23
N THR A 535 -22.62 3.72 10.37
CA THR A 535 -21.89 4.09 9.15
C THR A 535 -22.63 3.63 7.88
N PHE A 536 -22.43 4.35 6.78
CA PHE A 536 -22.89 3.96 5.45
C PHE A 536 -21.84 4.37 4.40
N GLY A 537 -21.47 3.46 3.50
CA GLY A 537 -20.47 3.67 2.47
C GLY A 537 -19.06 3.97 3.01
N PHE A 538 -18.82 3.71 4.30
CA PHE A 538 -17.59 4.12 4.96
C PHE A 538 -16.39 3.28 4.49
N ASN A 539 -15.36 3.99 4.01
CA ASN A 539 -14.11 3.42 3.53
C ASN A 539 -12.94 4.32 3.95
N PRO A 540 -12.17 3.94 4.99
CA PRO A 540 -11.08 4.75 5.52
C PRO A 540 -9.87 4.85 4.59
N ASN A 541 -9.77 3.95 3.60
CA ASN A 541 -8.67 3.90 2.64
C ASN A 541 -8.98 4.66 1.34
N SER A 542 -10.24 5.09 1.15
CA SER A 542 -10.62 5.89 -0.01
C SER A 542 -10.33 7.36 0.24
N TYR A 543 -9.61 7.95 -0.69
CA TYR A 543 -9.27 9.35 -0.69
C TYR A 543 -10.50 10.20 -1.04
N PHE A 544 -10.73 11.22 -0.23
CA PHE A 544 -11.49 12.39 -0.61
C PHE A 544 -10.70 13.63 -0.22
N TYR A 545 -10.90 14.73 -0.95
CA TYR A 545 -10.30 15.99 -0.55
C TYR A 545 -11.10 16.58 0.62
N PRO A 546 -10.51 16.78 1.82
CA PRO A 546 -11.27 17.19 3.00
C PRO A 546 -11.71 18.66 2.97
N ALA A 547 -11.37 19.40 1.91
CA ALA A 547 -11.77 20.79 1.72
C ALA A 547 -11.53 21.65 2.97
N SER A 548 -12.53 22.43 3.39
CA SER A 548 -12.44 23.35 4.53
C SER A 548 -12.67 22.69 5.91
N THR A 549 -12.95 21.39 5.99
CA THR A 549 -13.24 20.76 7.29
C THR A 549 -12.00 20.65 8.19
N ILE A 550 -10.81 20.56 7.58
CA ILE A 550 -9.52 20.59 8.29
C ILE A 550 -9.25 21.92 9.03
N LYS A 551 -10.04 22.97 8.80
CA LYS A 551 -9.90 24.25 9.50
C LYS A 551 -10.22 24.14 10.99
N LEU A 552 -11.13 23.25 11.36
CA LEU A 552 -11.53 23.02 12.74
C LEU A 552 -10.37 22.53 13.63
N PRO A 553 -9.65 21.45 13.28
CA PRO A 553 -8.48 21.04 14.06
C PRO A 553 -7.38 22.10 14.10
N ILE A 554 -7.20 22.89 13.03
CA ILE A 554 -6.23 23.99 13.04
C ILE A 554 -6.60 25.10 14.03
N ALA A 555 -7.88 25.47 14.13
CA ALA A 555 -8.34 26.45 15.12
C ALA A 555 -8.13 25.96 16.55
N ALA A 556 -8.49 24.70 16.83
CA ALA A 556 -8.30 24.10 18.15
C ALA A 556 -6.82 23.99 18.55
N LEU A 557 -5.95 23.55 17.64
CA LEU A 557 -4.51 23.47 17.90
C LEU A 557 -3.88 24.86 18.09
N ALA A 558 -4.37 25.90 17.42
CA ALA A 558 -3.87 27.27 17.61
C ALA A 558 -4.11 27.78 19.03
N LEU A 559 -5.31 27.52 19.59
CA LEU A 559 -5.61 27.82 20.99
C LEU A 559 -4.79 26.94 21.94
N GLU A 560 -4.63 25.65 21.63
CA GLU A 560 -3.79 24.74 22.42
C GLU A 560 -2.35 25.26 22.51
N LYS A 561 -1.79 25.74 21.39
CA LYS A 561 -0.45 26.31 21.33
C LYS A 561 -0.34 27.61 22.13
N LEU A 562 -1.34 28.49 22.08
CA LEU A 562 -1.36 29.71 22.89
C LEU A 562 -1.26 29.40 24.39
N ASN A 563 -1.92 28.34 24.86
CA ASN A 563 -1.84 27.90 26.26
C ASN A 563 -0.46 27.40 26.69
N THR A 564 0.49 27.27 25.75
CA THR A 564 1.89 26.91 26.04
C THR A 564 2.84 28.10 26.08
N ILE A 565 2.37 29.30 25.72
CA ILE A 565 3.19 30.50 25.60
C ILE A 565 2.75 31.49 26.68
N GLU A 566 3.66 31.80 27.60
CA GLU A 566 3.37 32.79 28.65
C GLU A 566 3.16 34.19 28.07
N ASN A 567 2.29 34.97 28.72
CA ASN A 567 2.03 36.40 28.44
C ASN A 567 1.31 36.73 27.13
N ILE A 568 0.86 35.75 26.34
CA ILE A 568 -0.03 35.98 25.19
C ILE A 568 -1.29 35.12 25.30
N ASP A 569 -2.35 35.55 24.64
CA ASP A 569 -3.65 34.87 24.54
C ASP A 569 -4.25 35.09 23.15
N LYS A 570 -5.47 34.59 22.94
CA LYS A 570 -6.16 34.67 21.64
C LYS A 570 -6.45 36.11 21.18
N ASP A 571 -6.52 37.06 22.11
CA ASP A 571 -6.89 38.47 21.85
C ASP A 571 -5.65 39.37 21.77
N THR A 572 -4.46 38.82 22.01
CA THR A 572 -3.20 39.56 21.92
C THR A 572 -2.91 39.95 20.46
N HIS A 573 -2.64 41.24 20.24
CA HIS A 573 -2.32 41.80 18.92
C HIS A 573 -1.06 41.15 18.34
N LEU A 574 -1.09 40.87 17.03
CA LEU A 574 0.03 40.25 16.34
C LEU A 574 0.36 40.93 15.01
N ASN A 575 1.65 40.89 14.66
CA ASN A 575 2.18 41.14 13.34
C ASN A 575 2.72 39.82 12.75
N ILE A 576 2.40 39.56 11.49
CA ILE A 576 2.95 38.48 10.69
C ILE A 576 4.02 39.06 9.79
N LEU A 577 5.26 38.64 9.97
CA LEU A 577 6.39 39.09 9.18
C LEU A 577 6.35 38.46 7.78
N PRO A 578 6.73 39.18 6.71
CA PRO A 578 6.80 38.59 5.37
C PRO A 578 7.80 37.44 5.32
N GLY A 579 7.45 36.37 4.59
CA GLY A 579 8.27 35.18 4.40
C GLY A 579 8.99 35.18 3.05
N PRO A 580 9.73 34.10 2.72
CA PRO A 580 10.24 33.91 1.36
C PRO A 580 9.07 33.78 0.35
N ASP A 581 9.34 34.20 -0.89
CA ASP A 581 8.45 34.07 -2.05
C ASP A 581 7.07 34.74 -1.89
N LYS A 582 5.97 33.97 -2.04
CA LYS A 582 4.57 34.43 -2.08
C LYS A 582 3.92 34.61 -0.69
N LEU A 583 4.68 34.48 0.39
CA LEU A 583 4.16 34.54 1.76
C LEU A 583 4.10 35.98 2.27
N THR A 584 2.93 36.59 2.17
CA THR A 584 2.71 37.99 2.58
C THR A 584 2.71 38.14 4.11
N GLY A 585 3.19 39.29 4.59
CA GLY A 585 3.03 39.70 5.98
C GLY A 585 1.70 40.40 6.23
N VAL A 586 1.35 40.57 7.50
CA VAL A 586 0.14 41.27 7.98
C VAL A 586 0.51 42.09 9.20
N ILE A 587 0.19 43.37 9.20
CA ILE A 587 0.42 44.26 10.35
C ILE A 587 -0.91 44.75 10.92
N ASN A 588 -1.92 44.93 10.07
CA ASN A 588 -3.27 45.32 10.44
C ASN A 588 -4.29 44.39 9.77
N ASP A 589 -5.45 44.22 10.41
CA ASP A 589 -6.60 43.50 9.85
C ASP A 589 -7.83 44.42 9.95
N SER A 590 -8.17 45.09 8.83
CA SER A 590 -9.26 46.08 8.83
C SER A 590 -10.65 45.49 9.07
N SER A 591 -10.75 44.17 9.16
CA SER A 591 -12.00 43.46 9.43
C SER A 591 -12.22 43.21 10.93
N SER A 592 -11.24 43.52 11.79
CA SER A 592 -11.41 43.49 13.25
C SER A 592 -11.93 44.84 13.76
N GLU A 593 -12.44 44.86 14.99
CA GLU A 593 -13.03 46.05 15.61
C GLU A 593 -11.99 47.16 15.85
N ASP A 594 -10.79 46.79 16.29
CA ASP A 594 -9.70 47.71 16.63
C ASP A 594 -8.64 47.85 15.52
N GLY A 595 -8.82 47.13 14.40
CA GLY A 595 -7.92 47.15 13.24
C GLY A 595 -6.67 46.28 13.38
N TYR A 596 -6.50 45.55 14.48
CA TYR A 596 -5.36 44.68 14.73
C TYR A 596 -5.70 43.20 14.43
N ALA A 597 -4.69 42.45 13.98
CA ALA A 597 -4.81 41.01 13.82
C ALA A 597 -4.65 40.30 15.18
N THR A 598 -5.47 39.27 15.42
CA THR A 598 -5.35 38.38 16.57
C THR A 598 -5.65 36.94 16.16
N ILE A 599 -5.17 35.96 16.94
CA ILE A 599 -5.48 34.54 16.68
C ILE A 599 -6.99 34.28 16.83
N GLY A 600 -7.63 34.89 17.82
CA GLY A 600 -9.06 34.82 18.06
C GLY A 600 -9.89 35.34 16.88
N HIS A 601 -9.49 36.48 16.30
CA HIS A 601 -10.17 37.05 15.13
C HIS A 601 -10.05 36.16 13.88
N TYR A 602 -8.88 35.55 13.66
CA TYR A 602 -8.73 34.55 12.59
C TYR A 602 -9.62 33.32 12.82
N ILE A 603 -9.71 32.82 14.06
CA ILE A 603 -10.60 31.69 14.38
C ILE A 603 -12.07 32.08 14.15
N HIS A 604 -12.47 33.31 14.52
CA HIS A 604 -13.81 33.84 14.30
C HIS A 604 -14.20 33.82 12.82
N LYS A 605 -13.41 34.44 11.94
CA LYS A 605 -13.66 34.45 10.48
C LYS A 605 -13.62 33.04 9.86
N LEU A 606 -12.71 32.21 10.35
CA LEU A 606 -12.52 30.84 9.87
C LEU A 606 -13.74 29.95 10.16
N LEU A 607 -14.37 30.07 11.33
CA LEU A 607 -15.48 29.21 11.71
C LEU A 607 -16.83 29.70 11.16
N ILE A 608 -17.06 31.01 11.04
CA ILE A 608 -18.35 31.57 10.59
C ILE A 608 -18.52 31.48 9.07
N VAL A 609 -17.56 31.97 8.29
CA VAL A 609 -17.66 32.02 6.81
C VAL A 609 -16.61 31.18 6.09
N SER A 610 -15.88 30.33 6.81
CA SER A 610 -14.86 29.48 6.23
C SER A 610 -13.74 30.27 5.54
N ASP A 611 -13.26 31.36 6.16
CA ASP A 611 -12.21 32.18 5.57
C ASP A 611 -10.89 31.39 5.34
N ASN A 612 -10.35 31.48 4.13
CA ASN A 612 -9.13 30.74 3.73
C ASN A 612 -7.86 31.46 4.19
N GLU A 613 -7.87 32.79 4.23
CA GLU A 613 -6.70 33.55 4.68
C GLU A 613 -6.43 33.29 6.15
N SER A 614 -7.46 33.38 6.99
CA SER A 614 -7.40 33.06 8.42
C SER A 614 -6.84 31.66 8.66
N TYR A 615 -7.30 30.64 7.91
CA TYR A 615 -6.71 29.30 7.98
C TYR A 615 -5.21 29.29 7.66
N ASN A 616 -4.80 30.00 6.61
CA ASN A 616 -3.39 30.06 6.23
C ASN A 616 -2.53 30.72 7.31
N ARG A 617 -3.05 31.75 7.99
CA ARG A 617 -2.37 32.41 9.12
C ARG A 617 -2.25 31.49 10.33
N LEU A 618 -3.29 30.73 10.66
CA LEU A 618 -3.22 29.75 11.74
C LEU A 618 -2.31 28.57 11.39
N TYR A 619 -2.32 28.11 10.14
CA TYR A 619 -1.38 27.10 9.64
C TYR A 619 0.07 27.60 9.78
N GLU A 620 0.33 28.87 9.46
CA GLU A 620 1.62 29.53 9.63
C GLU A 620 2.06 29.62 11.08
N PHE A 621 1.13 30.03 11.96
CA PHE A 621 1.39 30.13 13.39
C PHE A 621 1.76 28.78 13.98
N LEU A 622 1.04 27.71 13.63
CA LEU A 622 1.29 26.37 14.14
C LEU A 622 2.56 25.73 13.57
N GLY A 623 2.74 25.84 12.25
CA GLY A 623 3.77 25.10 11.52
C GLY A 623 3.32 23.69 11.11
N ARG A 624 3.64 23.30 9.88
CA ARG A 624 3.22 22.01 9.29
C ARG A 624 3.59 20.80 10.14
N GLU A 625 4.79 20.83 10.71
CA GLU A 625 5.30 19.70 11.50
C GLU A 625 4.51 19.51 12.79
N HIS A 626 4.29 20.60 13.54
CA HIS A 626 3.52 20.56 14.77
C HIS A 626 2.08 20.10 14.51
N ILE A 627 1.42 20.63 13.47
CA ILE A 627 0.06 20.22 13.08
C ILE A 627 -0.05 18.70 12.93
N ASN A 628 0.82 18.11 12.10
CA ASN A 628 0.72 16.70 11.77
C ASN A 628 1.08 15.83 12.98
N ARG A 629 2.20 16.12 13.66
CA ARG A 629 2.62 15.35 14.85
C ARG A 629 1.55 15.38 15.93
N ARG A 630 0.97 16.56 16.20
CA ARG A 630 -0.02 16.71 17.25
C ARG A 630 -1.33 15.97 16.91
N LEU A 631 -1.77 16.02 15.65
CA LEU A 631 -2.93 15.23 15.21
C LEU A 631 -2.68 13.71 15.34
N TRP A 632 -1.46 13.24 15.09
CA TRP A 632 -1.10 11.83 15.29
C TRP A 632 -1.06 11.43 16.77
N GLU A 633 -0.56 12.30 17.65
CA GLU A 633 -0.61 12.10 19.10
C GLU A 633 -2.04 12.04 19.64
N LEU A 634 -2.95 12.82 19.04
CA LEU A 634 -4.38 12.76 19.33
C LEU A 634 -5.05 11.49 18.78
N GLY A 635 -4.33 10.63 18.05
CA GLY A 635 -4.82 9.35 17.52
C GLY A 635 -5.20 9.37 16.02
N HIS A 636 -5.08 10.51 15.34
CA HIS A 636 -5.49 10.68 13.93
C HIS A 636 -4.33 10.39 12.97
N ILE A 637 -3.72 9.20 13.11
CA ILE A 637 -2.42 8.83 12.50
C ILE A 637 -2.38 8.86 10.97
N GLN A 638 -3.53 8.81 10.31
CA GLN A 638 -3.63 8.86 8.84
C GLN A 638 -3.68 10.30 8.30
N THR A 639 -3.88 11.30 9.16
CA THR A 639 -4.01 12.70 8.74
C THR A 639 -2.72 13.24 8.15
N ARG A 640 -2.83 13.95 7.01
CA ARG A 640 -1.72 14.64 6.33
C ARG A 640 -2.16 16.05 5.96
N ILE A 641 -1.75 17.05 6.75
CA ILE A 641 -1.94 18.46 6.40
C ILE A 641 -0.67 18.95 5.70
N LYS A 642 -0.70 19.00 4.37
CA LYS A 642 0.46 19.24 3.49
C LYS A 642 0.57 20.69 3.02
N HIS A 643 -0.55 21.40 2.85
CA HIS A 643 -0.57 22.68 2.16
C HIS A 643 -1.62 23.67 2.67
N ARG A 644 -1.37 24.95 2.39
CA ARG A 644 -2.29 26.09 2.57
C ARG A 644 -3.47 26.05 1.59
N LEU A 645 -4.60 26.66 1.95
CA LEU A 645 -5.79 26.73 1.10
C LEU A 645 -5.77 27.99 0.23
N ASN A 646 -6.27 27.88 -1.01
CA ASN A 646 -6.34 28.98 -1.98
C ASN A 646 -4.99 29.67 -2.34
N LEU A 647 -3.85 29.00 -2.09
CA LEU A 647 -2.53 29.47 -2.48
C LEU A 647 -1.84 28.44 -3.37
N GLN A 648 -1.40 28.86 -4.56
CA GLN A 648 -0.63 28.01 -5.47
C GLN A 648 0.86 28.04 -5.10
N LEU A 649 1.20 27.21 -4.11
CA LEU A 649 2.56 26.97 -3.62
C LEU A 649 3.01 25.55 -4.01
N SER A 650 4.29 25.40 -4.33
CA SER A 650 4.96 24.11 -4.48
C SER A 650 5.03 23.35 -3.15
N ILE A 651 5.42 22.08 -3.23
CA ILE A 651 5.62 21.22 -2.05
C ILE A 651 6.66 21.82 -1.10
N ASN A 652 7.73 22.42 -1.66
CA ASN A 652 8.79 23.06 -0.88
C ASN A 652 8.34 24.40 -0.29
N GLU A 653 7.64 25.24 -1.05
CA GLU A 653 7.11 26.51 -0.53
C GLU A 653 6.12 26.28 0.64
N ASN A 654 5.33 25.20 0.62
CA ASN A 654 4.43 24.84 1.73
C ASN A 654 5.15 24.39 3.03
N ARG A 655 6.48 24.20 3.00
CA ARG A 655 7.30 23.88 4.18
C ARG A 655 7.59 25.11 5.03
N TYR A 656 7.59 26.30 4.42
CA TYR A 656 7.94 27.55 5.07
C TYR A 656 6.72 28.20 5.72
N THR A 657 6.91 28.77 6.91
CA THR A 657 5.94 29.64 7.59
C THR A 657 6.52 31.00 7.90
N ASN A 658 5.64 31.99 8.01
CA ASN A 658 5.98 33.36 8.40
C ASN A 658 6.43 33.42 9.86
N GLY A 659 7.17 34.48 10.21
CA GLY A 659 7.43 34.84 11.60
C GLY A 659 6.27 35.61 12.21
N PHE A 660 6.08 35.53 13.52
CA PHE A 660 5.03 36.22 14.26
C PHE A 660 5.63 37.05 15.39
N GLN A 661 5.11 38.25 15.59
CA GLN A 661 5.46 39.13 16.71
C GLN A 661 4.16 39.52 17.42
N PHE A 662 4.10 39.34 18.73
CA PHE A 662 2.91 39.64 19.55
C PHE A 662 3.17 40.84 20.44
N TYR A 663 2.14 41.66 20.65
CA TYR A 663 2.24 42.94 21.34
C TYR A 663 1.18 43.11 22.42
N LYS A 664 1.56 43.76 23.52
CA LYS A 664 0.65 44.32 24.54
C LYS A 664 1.05 45.77 24.79
N ASP A 665 0.11 46.70 24.71
CA ASP A 665 0.36 48.15 24.89
C ASP A 665 1.54 48.67 24.04
N SER A 666 1.62 48.23 22.78
CA SER A 666 2.72 48.53 21.83
C SER A 666 4.10 47.94 22.18
N LEU A 667 4.23 47.17 23.27
CA LEU A 667 5.44 46.45 23.63
C LEU A 667 5.39 45.02 23.08
N MET A 668 6.45 44.59 22.39
CA MET A 668 6.58 43.21 21.92
C MET A 668 6.77 42.28 23.12
N VAL A 669 5.88 41.31 23.29
CA VAL A 669 5.88 40.36 24.41
C VAL A 669 6.29 38.94 24.01
N TYR A 670 6.18 38.59 22.73
CA TYR A 670 6.61 37.29 22.21
C TYR A 670 6.96 37.39 20.72
N GLU A 671 7.99 36.65 20.30
CA GLU A 671 8.37 36.51 18.90
C GLU A 671 8.55 35.03 18.55
N GLN A 672 7.91 34.61 17.48
CA GLN A 672 8.14 33.33 16.83
C GLN A 672 8.89 33.57 15.52
N PRO A 673 10.11 33.03 15.34
CA PRO A 673 10.79 33.12 14.06
C PRO A 673 10.08 32.27 13.00
N ARG A 674 10.36 32.57 11.74
CA ARG A 674 9.95 31.72 10.61
C ARG A 674 10.39 30.26 10.83
N GLN A 675 9.57 29.31 10.39
CA GLN A 675 9.87 27.88 10.53
C GLN A 675 9.92 27.19 9.17
N ILE A 676 10.69 26.10 9.10
CA ILE A 676 10.77 25.21 7.95
C ILE A 676 10.50 23.80 8.46
N SER A 677 9.48 23.14 7.92
CA SER A 677 9.18 21.76 8.28
C SER A 677 10.17 20.79 7.60
N GLU A 678 10.82 19.94 8.38
CA GLU A 678 11.64 18.82 7.88
C GLU A 678 10.84 17.51 7.78
N LEU A 679 9.68 17.46 8.44
CA LEU A 679 8.75 16.34 8.37
C LEU A 679 8.37 15.97 6.92
N HIS A 680 8.74 14.76 6.53
CA HIS A 680 8.30 14.14 5.28
C HIS A 680 6.93 13.47 5.49
N LEU A 681 5.98 13.76 4.60
CA LEU A 681 4.61 13.28 4.67
C LEU A 681 4.34 12.30 3.52
N ASP A 682 4.19 11.02 3.87
CA ASP A 682 3.83 9.92 2.97
C ASP A 682 2.39 10.03 2.43
N ILE A 683 1.98 9.03 1.64
CA ILE A 683 0.66 8.94 1.00
C ILE A 683 -0.07 7.74 1.63
N PRO A 684 -1.02 7.95 2.55
CA PRO A 684 -1.69 6.86 3.26
C PRO A 684 -2.87 6.22 2.48
N PHE A 685 -3.11 6.61 1.23
CA PHE A 685 -4.29 6.21 0.43
C PHE A 685 -3.89 5.82 -1.01
N ASN A 686 -4.73 5.01 -1.67
CA ASN A 686 -4.36 4.33 -2.94
C ASN A 686 -5.09 4.88 -4.19
N ASP A 687 -6.06 5.79 -4.05
CA ASP A 687 -7.02 6.24 -5.07
C ASP A 687 -7.05 7.77 -5.25
N TYR A 688 -5.86 8.39 -5.27
CA TYR A 688 -5.66 9.85 -5.34
C TYR A 688 -5.68 10.46 -6.75
N LEU A 689 -5.88 9.64 -7.78
CA LEU A 689 -6.10 10.12 -9.15
C LEU A 689 -7.61 10.27 -9.34
N ILE A 690 -8.08 11.51 -9.47
CA ILE A 690 -9.52 11.83 -9.53
C ILE A 690 -9.84 12.60 -10.81
N GLY A 691 -11.02 12.34 -11.35
CA GLY A 691 -11.52 12.94 -12.60
C GLY A 691 -10.94 12.28 -13.84
N ASP A 692 -11.57 12.54 -14.98
CA ASP A 692 -11.14 12.10 -16.30
C ASP A 692 -10.20 13.13 -16.95
N SER A 693 -10.42 14.41 -16.65
CA SER A 693 -9.59 15.53 -17.12
C SER A 693 -9.55 16.66 -16.09
N HIS A 694 -8.61 17.59 -16.24
CA HIS A 694 -8.54 18.76 -15.36
C HIS A 694 -7.95 19.99 -16.04
N TYR A 695 -8.31 21.18 -15.55
CA TYR A 695 -7.67 22.42 -15.91
C TYR A 695 -6.50 22.76 -14.98
N PHE A 696 -5.43 23.28 -15.56
CA PHE A 696 -4.35 23.95 -14.85
C PHE A 696 -3.90 25.17 -15.65
N LYS A 697 -3.95 26.36 -15.02
CA LYS A 697 -3.64 27.66 -15.64
C LYS A 697 -4.34 27.83 -17.01
N SER A 698 -5.65 27.61 -17.04
CA SER A 698 -6.53 27.72 -18.22
C SER A 698 -6.28 26.70 -19.34
N LYS A 699 -5.36 25.74 -19.15
CA LYS A 699 -5.14 24.64 -20.09
C LYS A 699 -5.78 23.35 -19.58
N LYS A 700 -6.55 22.67 -20.45
CA LYS A 700 -7.12 21.36 -20.17
C LYS A 700 -6.08 20.25 -20.37
N PHE A 701 -6.08 19.28 -19.47
CA PHE A 701 -5.28 18.06 -19.53
C PHE A 701 -6.23 16.85 -19.50
N ASP A 702 -6.17 16.01 -20.53
CA ASP A 702 -7.01 14.80 -20.67
C ASP A 702 -6.40 13.62 -19.88
N ARG A 703 -6.28 13.82 -18.56
CA ARG A 703 -5.87 12.81 -17.58
C ARG A 703 -6.40 13.21 -16.20
N SER A 704 -6.54 12.22 -15.32
CA SER A 704 -6.89 12.45 -13.91
C SER A 704 -5.95 13.43 -13.22
N MET A 705 -6.49 14.22 -12.30
CA MET A 705 -5.71 15.11 -11.44
C MET A 705 -5.12 14.32 -10.28
N ASP A 706 -3.86 14.62 -9.94
CA ASP A 706 -3.13 13.99 -8.86
C ASP A 706 -3.33 14.73 -7.52
N PHE A 707 -3.94 14.04 -6.54
CA PHE A 707 -4.16 14.53 -5.19
C PHE A 707 -3.14 14.01 -4.15
N SER A 708 -2.10 13.29 -4.55
CA SER A 708 -1.08 12.73 -3.63
C SER A 708 -0.42 13.76 -2.71
N ASN A 709 -0.32 15.01 -3.17
CA ASN A 709 0.27 16.13 -2.45
C ASN A 709 -0.75 17.06 -1.78
N LYS A 710 -2.03 16.70 -1.81
CA LYS A 710 -3.12 17.47 -1.19
C LYS A 710 -3.31 17.07 0.28
N ASN A 711 -4.01 17.92 1.02
CA ASN A 711 -4.41 17.62 2.40
C ASN A 711 -5.28 16.36 2.45
N PHE A 712 -5.21 15.62 3.55
CA PHE A 712 -6.00 14.43 3.82
C PHE A 712 -6.32 14.31 5.32
N MET A 713 -7.57 14.02 5.62
CA MET A 713 -8.06 13.63 6.95
C MET A 713 -9.34 12.84 6.68
N ASN A 714 -9.37 11.55 7.02
CA ASN A 714 -10.55 10.72 6.72
C ASN A 714 -11.77 11.17 7.56
N LEU A 715 -12.97 10.71 7.17
CA LEU A 715 -14.21 11.21 7.76
C LEU A 715 -14.34 10.81 9.24
N LEU A 716 -13.87 9.61 9.61
CA LEU A 716 -13.90 9.12 10.98
C LEU A 716 -13.00 9.94 11.90
N ASP A 717 -11.79 10.28 11.44
CA ASP A 717 -10.88 11.15 12.17
C ASP A 717 -11.51 12.53 12.41
N GLN A 718 -12.18 13.10 11.39
CA GLN A 718 -12.91 14.37 11.55
C GLN A 718 -14.07 14.24 12.54
N HIS A 719 -14.84 13.15 12.47
CA HIS A 719 -15.97 12.87 13.35
C HIS A 719 -15.52 12.74 14.82
N HIS A 720 -14.51 11.91 15.08
CA HIS A 720 -13.95 11.71 16.42
C HIS A 720 -13.26 12.96 16.96
N PHE A 721 -12.62 13.76 16.12
CA PHE A 721 -12.08 15.04 16.55
C PHE A 721 -13.18 15.97 17.05
N LEU A 722 -14.32 16.03 16.34
CA LEU A 722 -15.47 16.83 16.73
C LEU A 722 -16.09 16.32 18.05
N ILE A 723 -16.24 15.00 18.22
CA ILE A 723 -16.72 14.41 19.48
C ILE A 723 -15.83 14.85 20.65
N LYS A 724 -14.50 14.77 20.52
CA LYS A 724 -13.56 15.19 21.57
C LYS A 724 -13.67 16.68 21.92
N LEU A 725 -13.98 17.51 20.93
CA LEU A 725 -14.13 18.96 21.12
C LEU A 725 -15.45 19.31 21.83
N MET A 726 -16.53 18.61 21.49
CA MET A 726 -17.83 18.81 22.13
C MET A 726 -17.90 18.19 23.53
N PHE A 727 -17.28 17.03 23.72
CA PHE A 727 -17.23 16.28 24.97
C PHE A 727 -15.76 15.98 25.35
N PRO A 728 -15.03 16.95 25.92
CA PRO A 728 -13.64 16.73 26.33
C PRO A 728 -13.50 15.77 27.54
N GLU A 729 -14.52 15.65 28.37
CA GLU A 729 -14.54 14.85 29.60
C GLU A 729 -14.52 13.33 29.38
N ILE A 730 -14.93 12.87 28.20
CA ILE A 730 -14.90 11.45 27.81
C ILE A 730 -13.54 11.02 27.23
N SER A 731 -12.63 11.96 27.00
CA SER A 731 -11.31 11.68 26.43
C SER A 731 -10.33 11.19 27.48
N ASN A 732 -9.54 10.17 27.16
CA ASN A 732 -8.42 9.76 28.02
C ASN A 732 -7.38 10.88 28.12
N SER A 733 -6.74 11.03 29.28
CA SER A 733 -5.78 12.11 29.57
C SER A 733 -4.60 12.21 28.60
N LYS A 734 -4.24 11.11 27.92
CA LYS A 734 -3.15 11.07 26.93
C LYS A 734 -3.53 11.62 25.55
N THR A 735 -4.81 11.68 25.21
CA THR A 735 -5.32 12.07 23.89
C THR A 735 -6.23 13.30 23.95
N GLN A 736 -6.15 14.07 25.04
CA GLN A 736 -6.95 15.26 25.28
C GLN A 736 -6.25 16.50 24.72
N LEU A 737 -7.05 17.47 24.25
CA LEU A 737 -6.57 18.79 23.86
C LEU A 737 -6.27 19.63 25.11
N ASN A 738 -5.14 20.34 25.13
CA ASN A 738 -4.78 21.26 26.21
C ASN A 738 -5.45 22.62 26.04
N LEU A 739 -6.79 22.62 26.15
CA LEU A 739 -7.64 23.80 26.05
C LEU A 739 -8.22 24.16 27.41
N THR A 740 -8.28 25.45 27.70
CA THR A 740 -8.99 25.97 28.88
C THR A 740 -10.50 25.88 28.64
N ARG A 741 -11.28 26.01 29.72
CA ARG A 741 -12.75 26.10 29.59
C ARG A 741 -13.18 27.25 28.67
N SER A 742 -12.52 28.41 28.79
CA SER A 742 -12.80 29.57 27.94
C SER A 742 -12.51 29.28 26.46
N ASP A 743 -11.53 28.44 26.14
CA ASP A 743 -11.21 28.09 24.76
C ASP A 743 -12.28 27.16 24.16
N TYR A 744 -12.74 26.16 24.94
CA TYR A 744 -13.83 25.29 24.53
C TYR A 744 -15.12 26.09 24.28
N ASP A 745 -15.46 27.00 25.19
CA ASP A 745 -16.65 27.85 25.07
C ASP A 745 -16.53 28.77 23.84
N PHE A 746 -15.36 29.39 23.63
CA PHE A 746 -15.08 30.22 22.46
C PHE A 746 -15.19 29.46 21.13
N ILE A 747 -14.59 28.27 21.01
CA ILE A 747 -14.68 27.50 19.77
C ILE A 747 -16.13 27.09 19.49
N ARG A 748 -16.88 26.64 20.51
CA ARG A 748 -18.28 26.20 20.34
C ARG A 748 -19.20 27.35 19.94
N ASP A 749 -19.01 28.51 20.56
CA ASP A 749 -19.67 29.76 20.16
C ASP A 749 -19.44 30.04 18.68
N LYS A 750 -18.17 30.14 18.24
CA LYS A 750 -17.84 30.44 16.84
C LYS A 750 -18.25 29.36 15.86
N MET A 751 -18.29 28.09 16.30
CA MET A 751 -18.78 26.98 15.50
C MET A 751 -20.28 27.01 15.28
N SER A 752 -21.08 27.55 16.20
CA SER A 752 -22.55 27.59 16.10
C SER A 752 -23.07 28.90 15.52
N ALA A 753 -22.30 29.98 15.67
CA ALA A 753 -22.63 31.31 15.19
C ALA A 753 -23.01 31.35 13.70
N LEU A 754 -24.03 32.16 13.40
CA LEU A 754 -24.53 32.43 12.07
C LEU A 754 -23.86 33.70 11.52
N PRO A 755 -23.68 33.84 10.18
CA PRO A 755 -23.05 35.04 9.63
C PRO A 755 -23.72 36.35 10.04
N ARG A 756 -25.05 36.36 10.21
CA ARG A 756 -25.81 37.55 10.67
C ARG A 756 -25.48 37.98 12.11
N GLU A 757 -24.91 37.10 12.92
CA GLU A 757 -24.57 37.33 14.33
C GLU A 757 -23.14 37.87 14.49
N SER A 758 -22.37 37.94 13.41
CA SER A 758 -21.03 38.53 13.42
C SER A 758 -21.10 40.05 13.24
N GLU A 759 -20.53 40.78 14.21
CA GLU A 759 -20.41 42.24 14.14
C GLU A 759 -19.12 42.70 13.45
N SER A 760 -18.00 42.00 13.71
CA SER A 760 -16.67 42.33 13.21
C SER A 760 -15.96 41.06 12.70
N PRO A 761 -15.96 40.79 11.38
CA PRO A 761 -16.54 41.60 10.33
C PRO A 761 -18.04 41.39 10.16
N ARG A 762 -18.78 42.46 9.87
CA ARG A 762 -20.18 42.36 9.48
C ARG A 762 -20.30 41.79 8.07
N TYR A 763 -20.95 40.64 7.92
CA TYR A 763 -21.21 40.01 6.62
C TYR A 763 -22.47 40.57 5.96
N ASP A 764 -22.46 40.65 4.62
CA ASP A 764 -23.60 41.10 3.83
C ASP A 764 -24.64 39.97 3.61
N GLU A 765 -25.75 40.30 2.92
CA GLU A 765 -26.85 39.35 2.66
C GLU A 765 -26.47 38.14 1.78
N SER A 766 -25.29 38.13 1.15
CA SER A 766 -24.80 36.96 0.42
C SER A 766 -24.43 35.80 1.35
N TYR A 767 -24.14 36.11 2.63
CA TYR A 767 -23.87 35.14 3.68
C TYR A 767 -25.14 34.87 4.50
N TYR A 768 -26.02 34.04 3.97
CA TYR A 768 -27.21 33.56 4.68
C TYR A 768 -26.85 32.55 5.79
N ASP A 769 -27.76 32.32 6.74
CA ASP A 769 -27.52 31.45 7.91
C ASP A 769 -26.92 30.08 7.59
N SER A 770 -27.40 29.44 6.52
CA SER A 770 -26.94 28.11 6.10
C SER A 770 -25.71 28.13 5.18
N TYR A 771 -25.05 29.28 4.97
CA TYR A 771 -23.87 29.42 4.10
C TYR A 771 -22.77 28.39 4.39
N CYS A 772 -22.57 28.04 5.67
CA CYS A 772 -21.68 26.96 6.11
C CYS A 772 -22.39 25.84 6.88
N LYS A 773 -23.73 25.75 6.83
CA LYS A 773 -24.55 24.74 7.53
C LYS A 773 -25.35 23.93 6.52
N PHE A 774 -24.79 22.82 6.03
CA PHE A 774 -25.42 22.06 4.94
C PHE A 774 -26.49 21.10 5.42
N PHE A 775 -26.30 20.46 6.59
CA PHE A 775 -27.35 19.65 7.21
C PHE A 775 -28.58 20.50 7.59
N LEU A 776 -29.77 19.92 7.44
CA LEU A 776 -31.10 20.51 7.73
C LEU A 776 -31.50 21.69 6.83
N TYR A 777 -30.63 22.67 6.63
CA TYR A 777 -30.98 23.96 6.04
C TYR A 777 -30.16 24.35 4.80
N GLY A 778 -29.22 23.52 4.35
CA GLY A 778 -28.33 23.85 3.23
C GLY A 778 -29.04 24.16 1.91
N ASN A 779 -30.27 23.66 1.71
CA ASN A 779 -31.10 23.93 0.55
C ASN A 779 -32.11 25.09 0.74
N SER A 780 -31.94 25.90 1.79
CA SER A 780 -32.83 27.01 2.16
C SER A 780 -32.03 28.24 2.57
N ARG A 781 -32.46 29.43 2.13
CA ARG A 781 -31.94 30.72 2.62
C ARG A 781 -32.74 31.32 3.78
N LYS A 782 -33.73 30.58 4.28
CA LYS A 782 -34.52 31.03 5.44
C LYS A 782 -33.65 31.04 6.70
N ALA A 783 -34.02 31.90 7.63
CA ALA A 783 -33.42 31.96 8.95
C ALA A 783 -33.47 30.58 9.62
N ILE A 784 -32.35 30.15 10.20
CA ILE A 784 -32.30 28.99 11.08
C ILE A 784 -33.00 29.37 12.39
N PRO A 785 -33.94 28.53 12.88
CA PRO A 785 -34.63 28.79 14.15
C PRO A 785 -33.66 28.83 15.34
N ASN A 786 -33.88 29.76 16.27
CA ASN A 786 -32.96 30.00 17.40
C ASN A 786 -32.79 28.79 18.32
N GLN A 787 -33.79 27.90 18.40
CA GLN A 787 -33.71 26.68 19.19
C GLN A 787 -32.80 25.60 18.56
N VAL A 788 -32.32 25.78 17.32
CA VAL A 788 -31.45 24.81 16.65
C VAL A 788 -30.04 25.37 16.52
N SER A 789 -29.09 24.72 17.17
CA SER A 789 -27.66 25.02 17.04
C SER A 789 -26.95 23.92 16.27
N ILE A 790 -26.14 24.31 15.29
CA ILE A 790 -25.34 23.40 14.47
C ILE A 790 -23.86 23.73 14.68
N PHE A 791 -23.17 22.95 15.52
CA PHE A 791 -21.74 23.07 15.76
C PHE A 791 -21.01 22.25 14.70
N ASN A 792 -20.57 22.90 13.62
CA ASN A 792 -19.98 22.17 12.51
C ASN A 792 -18.73 22.83 11.94
N LYS A 793 -18.06 22.07 11.07
CA LYS A 793 -17.26 22.65 10.00
C LYS A 793 -17.55 21.91 8.71
N SER A 794 -17.97 22.67 7.71
CA SER A 794 -18.25 22.18 6.36
C SER A 794 -17.18 22.61 5.36
N GLY A 795 -17.18 21.97 4.19
CA GLY A 795 -16.29 22.32 3.11
C GLY A 795 -16.72 21.77 1.76
N LEU A 796 -16.44 22.53 0.70
CA LEU A 796 -16.58 22.07 -0.67
C LEU A 796 -15.35 22.45 -1.48
N ALA A 797 -14.86 21.53 -2.31
CA ALA A 797 -13.84 21.77 -3.32
C ALA A 797 -13.68 20.54 -4.22
N TYR A 798 -13.32 20.75 -5.49
CA TYR A 798 -13.04 19.69 -6.46
C TYR A 798 -14.19 18.67 -6.61
N GLY A 799 -15.45 19.09 -6.48
CA GLY A 799 -16.63 18.21 -6.51
C GLY A 799 -16.95 17.51 -5.19
N PHE A 800 -16.06 17.51 -4.20
CA PHE A 800 -16.37 17.01 -2.86
C PHE A 800 -17.16 18.04 -2.07
N LEU A 801 -18.22 17.60 -1.39
CA LEU A 801 -19.01 18.35 -0.41
C LEU A 801 -18.97 17.58 0.92
N LEU A 802 -18.67 18.28 2.01
CA LEU A 802 -18.55 17.73 3.35
C LEU A 802 -19.24 18.59 4.38
N ASP A 803 -19.84 17.95 5.37
CA ASP A 803 -20.28 18.58 6.61
C ASP A 803 -20.03 17.61 7.79
N ASN A 804 -19.51 18.14 8.88
CA ASN A 804 -19.15 17.41 10.10
C ASN A 804 -19.71 18.17 11.29
N ALA A 805 -20.83 17.70 11.84
CA ALA A 805 -21.70 18.48 12.71
C ALA A 805 -22.12 17.74 13.98
N TYR A 806 -22.21 18.50 15.06
CA TYR A 806 -22.99 18.19 16.25
C TYR A 806 -24.22 19.10 16.23
N ILE A 807 -25.40 18.51 16.22
CA ILE A 807 -26.66 19.22 16.04
C ILE A 807 -27.46 19.12 17.34
N VAL A 808 -27.98 20.25 17.81
CA VAL A 808 -28.79 20.35 19.02
C VAL A 808 -30.08 21.09 18.73
N ASP A 809 -31.18 20.56 19.25
CA ASP A 809 -32.46 21.28 19.37
C ASP A 809 -32.88 21.32 20.84
N ILE A 810 -32.85 22.53 21.40
CA ILE A 810 -33.00 22.76 22.84
C ILE A 810 -34.46 22.57 23.29
N GLU A 811 -35.42 22.90 22.42
CA GLU A 811 -36.86 22.79 22.67
C GLU A 811 -37.31 21.33 22.59
N ASN A 812 -36.88 20.61 21.55
CA ASN A 812 -37.26 19.22 21.32
C ASN A 812 -36.36 18.19 22.03
N LYS A 813 -35.34 18.63 22.77
CA LYS A 813 -34.39 17.76 23.50
C LYS A 813 -33.67 16.76 22.59
N ILE A 814 -33.24 17.23 21.42
CA ILE A 814 -32.51 16.44 20.43
C ILE A 814 -31.05 16.80 20.43
N GLU A 815 -30.20 15.78 20.34
CA GLU A 815 -28.79 15.92 20.03
C GLU A 815 -28.28 14.69 19.27
N PHE A 816 -27.37 14.90 18.34
CA PHE A 816 -26.67 13.83 17.62
C PHE A 816 -25.45 14.39 16.89
N PHE A 817 -24.54 13.49 16.49
CA PHE A 817 -23.51 13.82 15.50
C PHE A 817 -23.86 13.26 14.14
N LEU A 818 -23.56 14.04 13.11
CA LEU A 818 -23.70 13.62 11.72
C LEU A 818 -22.52 14.16 10.91
N SER A 819 -21.84 13.27 10.20
CA SER A 819 -20.75 13.62 9.30
C SER A 819 -20.95 12.92 7.97
N ALA A 820 -20.76 13.65 6.87
CA ALA A 820 -20.90 13.09 5.55
C ALA A 820 -19.93 13.72 4.55
N VAL A 821 -19.50 12.93 3.58
CA VAL A 821 -18.84 13.38 2.35
C VAL A 821 -19.59 12.82 1.16
N VAL A 822 -19.81 13.64 0.12
CA VAL A 822 -20.37 13.23 -1.17
C VAL A 822 -19.65 13.96 -2.29
N TYR A 823 -19.33 13.24 -3.37
CA TYR A 823 -18.66 13.72 -4.57
C TYR A 823 -19.68 13.93 -5.70
N GLY A 824 -19.88 15.18 -6.12
CA GLY A 824 -20.74 15.58 -7.23
C GLY A 824 -19.94 16.19 -8.36
N ASN A 825 -19.48 15.37 -9.30
CA ASN A 825 -18.79 15.81 -10.51
C ASN A 825 -19.15 14.96 -11.73
N SER A 826 -20.37 15.14 -12.22
CA SER A 826 -20.94 14.35 -13.31
C SER A 826 -20.19 14.49 -14.65
N ASN A 827 -19.54 15.63 -14.91
CA ASN A 827 -18.81 15.89 -16.16
C ASN A 827 -17.38 15.28 -16.17
N GLY A 828 -16.87 14.83 -15.02
CA GLY A 828 -15.53 14.24 -14.88
C GLY A 828 -14.36 15.21 -15.03
N ILE A 829 -14.60 16.52 -15.08
CA ILE A 829 -13.59 17.55 -15.27
C ILE A 829 -13.31 18.23 -13.92
N LEU A 830 -12.05 18.40 -13.56
CA LEU A 830 -11.65 19.14 -12.36
C LEU A 830 -11.14 20.54 -12.70
N ASN A 831 -11.41 21.52 -11.84
CA ASN A 831 -11.07 22.94 -12.01
C ASN A 831 -11.73 23.60 -13.23
N ASP A 832 -12.91 23.14 -13.65
CA ASP A 832 -13.76 23.82 -14.64
C ASP A 832 -14.88 24.64 -13.99
N ASP A 833 -14.90 24.70 -12.65
CA ASP A 833 -15.89 25.37 -11.80
C ASP A 833 -17.34 24.88 -12.02
N SER A 834 -17.51 23.68 -12.58
CA SER A 834 -18.82 23.08 -12.86
C SER A 834 -18.99 21.76 -12.11
N TYR A 835 -19.61 21.84 -10.93
CA TYR A 835 -19.85 20.72 -10.02
C TYR A 835 -21.34 20.58 -9.67
N ASP A 836 -21.77 19.38 -9.27
CA ASP A 836 -23.18 19.07 -8.97
C ASP A 836 -23.60 19.52 -7.55
N TYR A 837 -23.06 20.64 -7.05
CA TYR A 837 -23.29 21.11 -5.68
C TYR A 837 -24.75 21.48 -5.43
N ASP A 838 -25.27 22.45 -6.17
CA ASP A 838 -26.62 22.99 -5.97
C ASP A 838 -27.71 22.02 -6.45
N SER A 839 -27.42 21.23 -7.48
CA SER A 839 -28.39 20.32 -8.10
C SER A 839 -28.54 19.00 -7.37
N LEU A 840 -27.51 18.55 -6.64
CA LEU A 840 -27.47 17.19 -6.08
C LEU A 840 -26.95 17.13 -4.64
N THR A 841 -25.70 17.54 -4.39
CA THR A 841 -25.03 17.19 -3.13
C THR A 841 -25.45 18.04 -1.94
N ILE A 842 -25.67 19.35 -2.10
CA ILE A 842 -26.20 20.23 -1.03
C ILE A 842 -27.63 19.83 -0.66
N PRO A 843 -28.56 19.65 -1.61
CA PRO A 843 -29.90 19.10 -1.30
C PRO A 843 -29.85 17.77 -0.58
N PHE A 844 -28.95 16.86 -0.98
CA PHE A 844 -28.78 15.56 -0.34
C PHE A 844 -28.38 15.69 1.13
N LEU A 845 -27.35 16.48 1.46
CA LEU A 845 -26.95 16.68 2.86
C LEU A 845 -28.06 17.34 3.68
N ALA A 846 -28.76 18.33 3.13
CA ALA A 846 -29.87 18.99 3.82
C ALA A 846 -30.98 17.99 4.18
N ASP A 847 -31.39 17.15 3.23
CA ASP A 847 -32.46 16.17 3.42
C ASP A 847 -32.00 14.96 4.27
N LEU A 848 -30.72 14.57 4.20
CA LEU A 848 -30.12 13.58 5.12
C LEU A 848 -30.17 14.06 6.57
N GLY A 849 -29.81 15.33 6.82
CA GLY A 849 -29.93 15.93 8.15
C GLY A 849 -31.37 15.89 8.67
N LYS A 850 -32.36 16.19 7.81
CA LYS A 850 -33.79 16.14 8.18
C LYS A 850 -34.24 14.72 8.51
N ALA A 851 -33.85 13.73 7.71
CA ALA A 851 -34.21 12.34 7.94
C ALA A 851 -33.67 11.82 9.28
N VAL A 852 -32.44 12.19 9.65
CA VAL A 852 -31.85 11.84 10.96
C VAL A 852 -32.54 12.60 12.10
N TYR A 853 -32.84 13.89 11.92
CA TYR A 853 -33.56 14.69 12.91
C TYR A 853 -34.97 14.17 13.18
N GLU A 854 -35.73 13.82 12.14
CA GLU A 854 -37.06 13.19 12.25
C GLU A 854 -36.99 11.85 12.98
N TYR A 855 -35.94 11.06 12.73
CA TYR A 855 -35.70 9.83 13.47
C TYR A 855 -35.38 10.07 14.95
N GLU A 856 -34.59 11.10 15.28
CA GLU A 856 -34.31 11.49 16.67
C GLU A 856 -35.53 12.05 17.40
N LEU A 857 -36.46 12.73 16.70
CA LEU A 857 -37.74 13.17 17.25
C LEU A 857 -38.61 11.99 17.72
N GLU A 858 -38.59 10.88 16.99
CA GLU A 858 -39.38 9.67 17.28
C GLU A 858 -38.68 8.72 18.26
N ARG A 859 -37.38 8.91 18.51
CA ARG A 859 -36.56 7.98 19.31
C ARG A 859 -36.90 8.06 20.78
N ASN A 860 -37.22 6.92 21.39
CA ASN A 860 -37.43 6.84 22.84
C ASN A 860 -36.09 6.95 23.58
N LYS A 861 -35.93 8.00 24.40
CA LYS A 861 -34.74 8.25 25.23
C LYS A 861 -35.11 8.02 26.69
N GLU A 862 -34.33 7.20 27.39
CA GLU A 862 -34.56 6.89 28.80
C GLU A 862 -34.37 8.14 29.69
N PHE A 863 -33.38 8.97 29.34
CA PHE A 863 -33.09 10.25 30.00
C PHE A 863 -33.00 11.36 28.95
N ALA A 864 -33.66 12.49 29.21
CA ALA A 864 -33.61 13.66 28.34
C ALA A 864 -32.29 14.42 28.53
N PRO A 865 -31.66 14.92 27.45
CA PRO A 865 -30.44 15.70 27.57
C PRO A 865 -30.65 17.04 28.27
N ASP A 866 -29.76 17.33 29.22
CA ASP A 866 -29.60 18.65 29.82
C ASP A 866 -28.62 19.51 29.01
N PHE A 867 -29.14 20.62 28.48
CA PHE A 867 -28.41 21.60 27.68
C PHE A 867 -28.07 22.89 28.44
N THR A 868 -28.17 22.90 29.77
CA THR A 868 -27.82 24.08 30.58
C THR A 868 -26.35 24.53 30.43
N TYR A 869 -25.48 23.64 29.94
CA TYR A 869 -24.11 24.00 29.56
C TYR A 869 -24.05 24.84 28.27
N LEU A 870 -25.05 24.73 27.38
CA LEU A 870 -25.18 25.55 26.18
C LEU A 870 -25.86 26.89 26.46
N SER A 871 -26.81 26.97 27.39
CA SER A 871 -27.49 28.23 27.75
C SER A 871 -26.55 29.28 28.39
N LYS A 872 -25.33 28.91 28.78
CA LYS A 872 -24.29 29.86 29.21
C LYS A 872 -23.55 30.53 28.05
N LEU A 873 -23.72 30.05 26.81
CA LEU A 873 -23.19 30.68 25.60
C LEU A 873 -24.12 31.80 25.08
N GLU A 874 -25.41 31.78 25.42
CA GLU A 874 -26.39 32.81 25.00
C GLU A 874 -26.48 34.02 25.93
N SER A 875 -25.74 34.05 27.05
CA SER A 875 -25.77 35.13 28.06
C SER A 875 -24.46 35.92 28.20
N LEU A 876 -23.56 35.80 27.22
CA LEU A 876 -22.36 36.63 27.04
C LEU A 876 -22.45 37.29 25.65
#